data_AF-A0A1E7X8N2-F1
#
_entry.id   AF-A0A1E7X8N2-F1
#
_cell.length_a   1.000
_cell.length_b   1.000
_cell.length_c   1.000
_cell.angle_alpha   90.00
_cell.angle_beta   90.00
_cell.angle_gamma   90.00
#
_symmetry.space_group_name_H-M   'P 1'
#
loop_
_entity.id
_entity.type
_entity.pdbx_description
1 polymer ?
#
loop_
_entity_poly.entity_id
_entity_poly.type
_entity_poly.pdbx_seq_one_letter_code
_entity_poly.pdbx_strand_id
1 'polypeptide(L)'
;MLLQRGRHAKRNFYILAVLIPILLVSALFVMIGIAPFGPHNLLVSDLSTQYLQFFSELKRQLTHFSFSGYSFLMSLGDSLVPIYAYYLLSPLNIIILFFGNAQLPVAIDLIIWIKLILCSISMSWFLAKKYQAYDLMAVYGGVAYGLCGFVSMYFYDLMWLDALIWLPVMVYGLEKLYYRGKPAIYIIGLIAIIMTNFYMGYIICIFNVLYLAFLIKKNQPFNLTFTQNLDANRSQITRFIWYSLLSAMSSAVVLVPTAISMLATGKKNLLSANFLFKGTFGLSFPVNLGVGGNDFAGRLVHNPSFFTGSLFIIGSVVYFFSKFISKRDKQAAGILIGGIFVGMWFLPFNTIWHMMQQPAGFPFRMVFLFSFAIIMITYEGYLQGMFAEEKLLIRSSIGIAAAILIGYVFANIEGQKLMEFRFDIPQLSVRNIVFAFVVGFMIVTAIAMVGVGKHQRISTIFLGFILAAELGLNFMIATDGVPFGNQKDFEQTYAQSTKKIGAVEKRYRSDDGFYRFLVINKPFRNLFKVPYNGYNDSFLYRNHGISSYSSTLNANTHHVLGDLGFSTRNIRRIDLLGGTTITNYFFGLKYFYFIGNQSPHLTVRKQTSGLGFMANDQIQHLKLKRSRAFDNLNHFVQAVSGTNKQYLVKPTIVSTAKYVTRDYFGYKVQFMANTKGPHYLYIPRTRLIGVSFYVNGQKLSNLYSGLGTEMIPMGYMQKGQVSTVTIHANKELSKIPQDLSGINMTNLRRVEAYQNAHKFKLQQPNQLNEHGAHFKGHVNVSGRAKTLVLTIPFDKGWRVKVDGHQQAVKKAAGGLVGVQLSPGRHEIAFNYHIKGLLAGALVTLAGLLGLCGTAVWRRFQQKL
;
A
#
# COMPACT_ATOMS: atom_id res chain seq x y z
N MET A 1 54.14 7.96 6.54
CA MET A 1 53.58 6.59 6.66
C MET A 1 52.24 6.49 7.41
N LEU A 2 52.03 7.10 8.59
CA LEU A 2 50.75 7.02 9.34
C LEU A 2 49.54 7.62 8.59
N LEU A 3 49.72 8.77 7.93
CA LEU A 3 48.71 9.39 7.07
C LEU A 3 48.35 8.53 5.84
N GLN A 4 49.32 7.81 5.27
CA GLN A 4 49.08 6.86 4.17
C GLN A 4 48.34 5.61 4.67
N ARG A 5 48.71 5.03 5.82
CA ARG A 5 47.99 3.90 6.44
C ARG A 5 46.52 4.24 6.73
N GLY A 6 46.24 5.43 7.25
CA GLY A 6 44.86 5.91 7.46
C GLY A 6 44.06 6.10 6.16
N ARG A 7 44.71 6.58 5.08
CA ARG A 7 44.08 6.69 3.76
C ARG A 7 43.76 5.32 3.15
N HIS A 8 44.66 4.35 3.24
CA HIS A 8 44.43 2.99 2.74
C HIS A 8 43.31 2.26 3.51
N ALA A 9 43.28 2.37 4.84
CA ALA A 9 42.22 1.75 5.64
C ALA A 9 40.83 2.30 5.27
N LYS A 10 40.71 3.62 5.11
CA LYS A 10 39.47 4.28 4.69
C LYS A 10 39.05 3.90 3.27
N ARG A 11 39.99 3.79 2.33
CA ARG A 11 39.71 3.31 0.97
C ARG A 11 39.18 1.87 0.99
N ASN A 12 39.88 0.97 1.70
CA ASN A 12 39.48 -0.43 1.79
C ASN A 12 38.11 -0.58 2.46
N PHE A 13 37.83 0.20 3.51
CA PHE A 13 36.51 0.26 4.11
C PHE A 13 35.41 0.58 3.10
N TYR A 14 35.56 1.63 2.30
CA TYR A 14 34.53 2.00 1.32
C TYR A 14 34.33 0.95 0.22
N ILE A 15 35.41 0.30 -0.21
CA ILE A 15 35.32 -0.82 -1.16
C ILE A 15 34.51 -1.96 -0.53
N LEU A 16 34.83 -2.36 0.70
CA LEU A 16 34.15 -3.47 1.38
C LEU A 16 32.70 -3.13 1.76
N ALA A 17 32.43 -1.89 2.16
CA ALA A 17 31.09 -1.40 2.46
C ALA A 17 30.13 -1.44 1.25
N VAL A 18 30.68 -1.46 0.03
CA VAL A 18 29.91 -1.60 -1.22
C VAL A 18 29.92 -3.05 -1.70
N LEU A 19 31.08 -3.68 -1.74
CA LEU A 19 31.25 -5.02 -2.33
C LEU A 19 30.55 -6.11 -1.51
N ILE A 20 30.65 -6.08 -0.18
CA ILE A 20 30.04 -7.12 0.67
C ILE A 20 28.50 -7.15 0.52
N PRO A 21 27.77 -6.02 0.61
CA PRO A 21 26.33 -6.01 0.33
C PRO A 21 25.98 -6.47 -1.08
N ILE A 22 26.74 -6.04 -2.11
CA ILE A 22 26.50 -6.49 -3.49
C ILE A 22 26.59 -8.01 -3.58
N LEU A 23 27.66 -8.61 -3.06
CA LEU A 23 27.86 -10.05 -3.12
C LEU A 23 26.76 -10.80 -2.37
N LEU A 24 26.42 -10.36 -1.15
CA LEU A 24 25.44 -11.06 -0.32
C LEU A 24 24.01 -10.95 -0.88
N VAL A 25 23.57 -9.75 -1.27
CA VAL A 25 22.22 -9.56 -1.84
C VAL A 25 22.11 -10.27 -3.19
N SER A 26 23.15 -10.23 -4.03
CA SER A 26 23.16 -10.97 -5.29
C SER A 26 23.14 -12.47 -5.08
N ALA A 27 23.91 -12.99 -4.12
CA ALA A 27 23.87 -14.41 -3.77
C ALA A 27 22.45 -14.84 -3.35
N LEU A 28 21.77 -14.04 -2.53
CA LEU A 28 20.37 -14.31 -2.15
C LEU A 28 19.44 -14.33 -3.37
N PHE A 29 19.54 -13.34 -4.27
CA PHE A 29 18.72 -13.28 -5.47
C PHE A 29 19.00 -14.45 -6.42
N VAL A 30 20.26 -14.87 -6.55
CA VAL A 30 20.66 -16.06 -7.33
C VAL A 30 20.10 -17.33 -6.70
N MET A 31 20.23 -17.52 -5.38
CA MET A 31 19.73 -18.71 -4.66
C MET A 31 18.20 -18.84 -4.76
N ILE A 32 17.47 -17.74 -4.70
CA ILE A 32 16.00 -17.72 -4.86
C ILE A 32 15.60 -17.77 -6.35
N GLY A 33 16.50 -17.41 -7.26
CA GLY A 33 16.28 -17.36 -8.70
C GLY A 33 15.47 -16.15 -9.16
N ILE A 34 15.62 -14.99 -8.49
CA ILE A 34 14.93 -13.74 -8.82
C ILE A 34 15.58 -13.09 -10.06
N ALA A 35 14.77 -12.61 -11.00
CA ALA A 35 15.21 -11.94 -12.21
C ALA A 35 16.05 -10.68 -11.89
N PRO A 36 17.10 -10.38 -12.67
CA PRO A 36 17.52 -11.08 -13.90
C PRO A 36 18.38 -12.33 -13.66
N PHE A 37 18.66 -12.70 -12.41
CA PHE A 37 19.56 -13.82 -12.07
C PHE A 37 18.90 -15.20 -12.16
N GLY A 38 17.58 -15.26 -12.28
CA GLY A 38 16.82 -16.48 -12.48
C GLY A 38 15.44 -16.24 -13.10
N PRO A 39 14.60 -17.28 -13.18
CA PRO A 39 13.32 -17.22 -13.89
C PRO A 39 12.19 -16.57 -13.07
N HIS A 40 12.35 -16.38 -11.77
CA HIS A 40 11.31 -15.87 -10.88
C HIS A 40 11.25 -14.34 -10.89
N ASN A 41 10.07 -13.77 -10.66
CA ASN A 41 9.90 -12.36 -10.36
C ASN A 41 9.19 -12.15 -9.02
N LEU A 42 9.34 -10.96 -8.44
CA LEU A 42 8.79 -10.64 -7.12
C LEU A 42 7.31 -10.26 -7.16
N LEU A 43 6.55 -10.57 -8.21
CA LEU A 43 5.14 -10.22 -8.34
C LEU A 43 4.25 -11.00 -7.37
N VAL A 44 4.33 -10.64 -6.10
CA VAL A 44 3.62 -11.22 -4.97
C VAL A 44 2.93 -10.12 -4.17
N SER A 45 1.90 -10.50 -3.41
CA SER A 45 1.20 -9.57 -2.51
C SER A 45 0.71 -8.28 -3.21
N ASP A 46 0.94 -7.11 -2.64
CA ASP A 46 0.56 -5.83 -3.22
C ASP A 46 1.41 -5.45 -4.46
N LEU A 47 2.61 -6.02 -4.65
CA LEU A 47 3.47 -5.74 -5.82
C LEU A 47 2.79 -6.17 -7.12
N SER A 48 2.15 -7.36 -7.13
CA SER A 48 1.42 -7.85 -8.30
C SER A 48 0.12 -7.11 -8.56
N THR A 49 -0.60 -6.69 -7.51
CA THR A 49 -1.99 -6.20 -7.62
C THR A 49 -2.13 -4.67 -7.64
N GLN A 50 -1.09 -3.92 -7.27
CA GLN A 50 -1.08 -2.46 -7.26
C GLN A 50 0.17 -1.89 -7.93
N TYR A 51 1.36 -2.30 -7.48
CA TYR A 51 2.57 -1.53 -7.76
C TYR A 51 2.99 -1.67 -9.21
N LEU A 52 2.98 -2.89 -9.76
CA LEU A 52 3.26 -3.12 -11.19
C LEU A 52 2.41 -2.22 -12.10
N GLN A 53 1.12 -2.08 -11.78
CA GLN A 53 0.17 -1.25 -12.52
C GLN A 53 0.52 0.24 -12.40
N PHE A 54 0.86 0.71 -11.19
CA PHE A 54 1.27 2.10 -10.95
C PHE A 54 2.62 2.42 -11.62
N PHE A 55 3.56 1.48 -11.66
CA PHE A 55 4.83 1.63 -12.37
C PHE A 55 4.65 1.66 -13.88
N SER A 56 3.72 0.86 -14.43
CA SER A 56 3.35 0.92 -15.85
C SER A 56 2.83 2.31 -16.22
N GLU A 57 2.00 2.87 -15.35
CA GLU A 57 1.47 4.23 -15.50
C GLU A 57 2.56 5.31 -15.39
N LEU A 58 3.43 5.21 -14.39
CA LEU A 58 4.56 6.13 -14.21
C LEU A 58 5.46 6.13 -15.45
N LYS A 59 5.85 4.94 -15.92
CA LYS A 59 6.69 4.77 -17.11
C LYS A 59 6.08 5.47 -18.31
N ARG A 60 4.77 5.28 -18.55
CA ARG A 60 4.05 5.92 -19.65
C ARG A 60 4.14 7.45 -19.56
N GLN A 61 3.82 8.02 -18.40
CA GLN A 61 3.84 9.47 -18.22
C GLN A 61 5.24 10.07 -18.36
N LEU A 62 6.26 9.39 -17.84
CA LEU A 62 7.66 9.79 -17.99
C LEU A 62 8.12 9.71 -19.46
N THR A 63 7.78 8.64 -20.17
CA THR A 63 8.19 8.44 -21.59
C THR A 63 7.58 9.49 -22.51
N HIS A 64 6.35 9.93 -22.24
CA HIS A 64 5.63 10.90 -23.06
C HIS A 64 5.65 12.33 -22.50
N PHE A 65 6.34 12.58 -21.39
CA PHE A 65 6.31 13.86 -20.66
C PHE A 65 4.89 14.37 -20.37
N SER A 66 3.95 13.44 -20.15
CA SER A 66 2.51 13.70 -20.05
C SER A 66 2.01 13.51 -18.62
N PHE A 67 2.50 14.34 -17.69
CA PHE A 67 2.15 14.21 -16.28
C PHE A 67 0.70 14.61 -16.01
N SER A 68 -0.07 13.71 -15.39
CA SER A 68 -1.44 13.99 -14.97
C SER A 68 -1.67 13.71 -13.49
N GLY A 69 -2.39 14.61 -12.83
CA GLY A 69 -2.88 14.43 -11.46
C GLY A 69 -4.14 13.58 -11.33
N TYR A 70 -4.75 13.17 -12.44
CA TYR A 70 -6.00 12.41 -12.48
C TYR A 70 -5.95 11.32 -13.56
N SER A 71 -6.69 10.23 -13.40
CA SER A 71 -6.76 9.18 -14.42
C SER A 71 -8.10 8.45 -14.48
N PHE A 72 -8.67 8.32 -15.68
CA PHE A 72 -9.82 7.45 -15.98
C PHE A 72 -9.48 5.97 -16.04
N LEU A 73 -8.20 5.58 -15.93
CA LEU A 73 -7.82 4.18 -15.81
C LEU A 73 -8.07 3.63 -14.40
N MET A 74 -8.25 4.50 -13.40
CA MET A 74 -8.54 4.09 -12.03
C MET A 74 -10.03 4.21 -11.71
N SER A 75 -10.74 3.08 -11.65
CA SER A 75 -12.19 3.03 -11.42
C SER A 75 -12.96 3.98 -12.36
N LEU A 76 -13.90 4.77 -11.84
CA LEU A 76 -14.64 5.79 -12.59
C LEU A 76 -13.78 7.00 -13.02
N GLY A 77 -12.54 7.07 -12.56
CA GLY A 77 -11.69 8.25 -12.55
C GLY A 77 -11.32 8.61 -11.12
N ASP A 78 -10.04 8.83 -10.82
CA ASP A 78 -9.61 9.27 -9.49
C ASP A 78 -8.26 10.01 -9.53
N SER A 79 -7.93 10.71 -8.45
CA SER A 79 -6.68 11.46 -8.30
C SER A 79 -5.48 10.51 -8.20
N LEU A 80 -4.44 10.78 -8.99
CA LEU A 80 -3.16 10.06 -8.93
C LEU A 80 -2.19 10.64 -7.90
N VAL A 81 -2.52 11.80 -7.29
CA VAL A 81 -1.60 12.50 -6.38
C VAL A 81 -1.21 11.66 -5.15
N PRO A 82 -2.14 11.01 -4.44
CA PRO A 82 -1.75 10.11 -3.34
C PRO A 82 -0.94 8.92 -3.81
N ILE A 83 -1.15 8.46 -5.05
CA ILE A 83 -0.38 7.35 -5.61
C ILE A 83 1.07 7.77 -5.84
N TYR A 84 1.30 8.96 -6.41
CA TYR A 84 2.66 9.47 -6.55
C TYR A 84 3.35 9.61 -5.19
N ALA A 85 2.72 10.34 -4.27
CA ALA A 85 3.28 10.69 -2.98
C ALA A 85 3.56 9.50 -2.07
N TYR A 86 2.81 8.40 -2.22
CA TYR A 86 3.01 7.19 -1.43
C TYR A 86 3.87 6.13 -2.12
N TYR A 87 3.77 5.96 -3.45
CA TYR A 87 4.35 4.80 -4.14
C TYR A 87 5.48 5.14 -5.12
N LEU A 88 5.45 6.30 -5.79
CA LEU A 88 6.18 6.46 -7.07
C LEU A 88 7.29 7.53 -7.09
N LEU A 89 7.40 8.39 -6.08
CA LEU A 89 8.37 9.51 -6.06
C LEU A 89 9.82 9.11 -5.74
N SER A 90 10.14 7.81 -5.69
CA SER A 90 11.54 7.37 -5.57
C SER A 90 12.32 7.70 -6.85
N PRO A 91 13.50 8.35 -6.76
CA PRO A 91 14.31 8.67 -7.94
C PRO A 91 14.84 7.41 -8.65
N LEU A 92 14.98 6.29 -7.94
CA LEU A 92 15.39 5.02 -8.54
C LEU A 92 14.36 4.45 -9.52
N ASN A 93 13.11 4.92 -9.45
CA ASN A 93 12.06 4.48 -10.37
C ASN A 93 12.33 4.88 -11.82
N ILE A 94 13.25 5.82 -12.09
CA ILE A 94 13.70 6.16 -13.46
C ILE A 94 14.25 4.93 -14.19
N ILE A 95 14.75 3.91 -13.47
CA ILE A 95 15.27 2.67 -14.04
C ILE A 95 14.24 1.98 -14.95
N ILE A 96 12.94 2.12 -14.68
CA ILE A 96 11.89 1.49 -15.50
C ILE A 96 11.84 1.98 -16.95
N LEU A 97 12.44 3.13 -17.25
CA LEU A 97 12.51 3.67 -18.60
C LEU A 97 13.42 2.84 -19.52
N PHE A 98 14.36 2.08 -18.95
CA PHE A 98 15.29 1.24 -19.71
C PHE A 98 14.73 -0.14 -20.07
N PHE A 99 13.48 -0.45 -19.70
CA PHE A 99 12.88 -1.77 -19.89
C PHE A 99 11.56 -1.68 -20.66
N GLY A 100 11.20 -2.71 -21.44
CA GLY A 100 9.87 -2.83 -22.07
C GLY A 100 8.76 -3.06 -21.04
N ASN A 101 7.48 -2.87 -21.40
CA ASN A 101 6.36 -3.09 -20.46
C ASN A 101 6.26 -4.55 -19.98
N ALA A 102 6.61 -5.51 -20.85
CA ALA A 102 6.67 -6.92 -20.51
C ALA A 102 7.79 -7.24 -19.49
N GLN A 103 8.87 -6.46 -19.51
CA GLN A 103 10.04 -6.61 -18.63
C GLN A 103 9.97 -5.73 -17.37
N LEU A 104 8.84 -5.03 -17.16
CA LEU A 104 8.67 -4.16 -16.01
C LEU A 104 8.87 -4.88 -14.65
N PRO A 105 8.51 -6.16 -14.47
CA PRO A 105 8.84 -6.86 -13.23
C PRO A 105 10.35 -6.97 -12.99
N VAL A 106 11.16 -7.22 -14.03
CA VAL A 106 12.64 -7.24 -13.92
C VAL A 106 13.17 -5.88 -13.47
N ALA A 107 12.64 -4.79 -14.02
CA ALA A 107 13.05 -3.44 -13.62
C ALA A 107 12.75 -3.18 -12.12
N ILE A 108 11.58 -3.62 -11.66
CA ILE A 108 11.16 -3.52 -10.26
C ILE A 108 12.06 -4.36 -9.35
N ASP A 109 12.35 -5.60 -9.75
CA ASP A 109 13.24 -6.51 -9.01
C ASP A 109 14.66 -5.91 -8.89
N LEU A 110 15.16 -5.29 -9.97
CA LEU A 110 16.44 -4.56 -9.97
C LEU A 110 16.41 -3.33 -9.04
N ILE A 111 15.33 -2.56 -9.03
CA ILE A 111 15.17 -1.42 -8.11
C ILE A 111 15.24 -1.90 -6.66
N ILE A 112 14.54 -2.99 -6.33
CA ILE A 112 14.57 -3.60 -5.00
C ILE A 112 16.00 -4.02 -4.65
N TRP A 113 16.68 -4.76 -5.54
CA TRP A 113 18.06 -5.20 -5.36
C TRP A 113 19.00 -4.03 -5.04
N ILE A 114 18.95 -2.94 -5.81
CA ILE A 114 19.74 -1.72 -5.57
C ILE A 114 19.40 -1.11 -4.21
N LYS A 115 18.11 -1.02 -3.85
CA LYS A 115 17.68 -0.41 -2.59
C LYS A 115 18.19 -1.19 -1.37
N LEU A 116 18.20 -2.52 -1.41
CA LEU A 116 18.77 -3.34 -0.34
C LEU A 116 20.26 -3.04 -0.11
N ILE A 117 21.03 -2.97 -1.20
CA ILE A 117 22.46 -2.63 -1.18
C ILE A 117 22.67 -1.21 -0.62
N LEU A 118 21.86 -0.24 -1.05
CA LEU A 118 21.96 1.15 -0.60
C LEU A 118 21.61 1.31 0.89
N CYS A 119 20.65 0.53 1.43
CA CYS A 119 20.38 0.49 2.87
C CYS A 119 21.64 0.07 3.65
N SER A 120 22.35 -0.96 3.18
CA SER A 120 23.59 -1.40 3.83
C SER A 120 24.70 -0.35 3.74
N ILE A 121 24.91 0.20 2.54
CA ILE A 121 25.93 1.23 2.32
C ILE A 121 25.67 2.46 3.19
N SER A 122 24.43 2.93 3.27
CA SER A 122 24.09 4.15 4.01
C SER A 122 24.35 3.97 5.52
N MET A 123 24.01 2.82 6.08
CA MET A 123 24.26 2.51 7.49
C MET A 123 25.75 2.31 7.79
N SER A 124 26.50 1.59 6.95
CA SER A 124 27.96 1.49 7.11
C SER A 124 28.63 2.86 7.06
N TRP A 125 28.23 3.70 6.10
CA TRP A 125 28.70 5.07 6.00
C TRP A 125 28.37 5.89 7.24
N PHE A 126 27.15 5.76 7.79
CA PHE A 126 26.73 6.45 9.00
C PHE A 126 27.59 6.08 10.19
N LEU A 127 27.77 4.80 10.47
CA LEU A 127 28.57 4.31 11.59
C LEU A 127 30.02 4.84 11.47
N ALA A 128 30.61 4.71 10.29
CA ALA A 128 31.98 5.16 10.08
C ALA A 128 32.14 6.69 10.20
N LYS A 129 31.17 7.47 9.74
CA LYS A 129 31.19 8.93 9.83
C LYS A 129 30.86 9.46 11.21
N LYS A 130 29.96 8.81 11.94
CA LYS A 130 29.60 9.19 13.30
C LYS A 130 30.77 8.99 14.25
N TYR A 131 31.36 7.80 14.25
CA TYR A 131 32.39 7.42 15.21
C TYR A 131 33.83 7.64 14.72
N GLN A 132 34.02 8.07 13.46
CA GLN A 132 35.34 8.26 12.82
C GLN A 132 36.22 7.00 12.79
N ALA A 133 35.60 5.82 12.87
CA ALA A 133 36.24 4.52 12.75
C ALA A 133 35.81 3.84 11.43
N TYR A 134 36.76 3.35 10.64
CA TYR A 134 36.53 2.81 9.30
C TYR A 134 36.94 1.34 9.28
N ASP A 135 36.16 0.48 9.93
CA ASP A 135 36.46 -0.94 10.17
C ASP A 135 35.38 -1.89 9.61
N LEU A 136 35.67 -3.19 9.66
CA LEU A 136 34.75 -4.24 9.20
C LEU A 136 33.46 -4.30 10.04
N MET A 137 33.49 -3.93 11.31
CA MET A 137 32.32 -4.01 12.18
C MET A 137 31.25 -2.98 11.78
N ALA A 138 31.66 -1.79 11.31
CA ALA A 138 30.76 -0.85 10.66
C ALA A 138 30.17 -1.41 9.34
N VAL A 139 30.91 -2.22 8.59
CA VAL A 139 30.38 -2.92 7.40
C VAL A 139 29.33 -3.96 7.81
N TYR A 140 29.60 -4.74 8.85
CA TYR A 140 28.65 -5.71 9.40
C TYR A 140 27.37 -5.05 9.90
N GLY A 141 27.47 -3.87 10.53
CA GLY A 141 26.31 -3.08 10.91
C GLY A 141 25.48 -2.63 9.72
N GLY A 142 26.10 -2.30 8.58
CA GLY A 142 25.37 -2.00 7.36
C GLY A 142 24.66 -3.21 6.78
N VAL A 143 25.35 -4.35 6.66
CA VAL A 143 24.76 -5.59 6.16
C VAL A 143 23.58 -6.03 7.05
N ALA A 144 23.73 -5.98 8.38
CA ALA A 144 22.65 -6.26 9.32
C ALA A 144 21.45 -5.32 9.17
N TYR A 145 21.67 -4.04 8.89
CA TYR A 145 20.57 -3.09 8.66
C TYR A 145 19.86 -3.32 7.33
N GLY A 146 20.61 -3.54 6.25
CA GLY A 146 20.05 -3.76 4.91
C GLY A 146 19.39 -5.13 4.71
N LEU A 147 19.57 -6.07 5.65
CA LEU A 147 18.94 -7.39 5.65
C LEU A 147 18.24 -7.73 6.99
N CYS A 148 17.88 -6.71 7.79
CA CYS A 148 17.19 -6.93 9.06
C CYS A 148 15.79 -7.54 8.86
N GLY A 149 15.15 -7.95 9.95
CA GLY A 149 13.84 -8.59 9.96
C GLY A 149 12.74 -7.78 9.26
N PHE A 150 12.78 -6.44 9.36
CA PHE A 150 11.87 -5.58 8.58
C PHE A 150 12.07 -5.77 7.08
N VAL A 151 13.33 -5.75 6.62
CA VAL A 151 13.65 -5.85 5.20
C VAL A 151 13.30 -7.24 4.68
N SER A 152 13.69 -8.31 5.36
CA SER A 152 13.37 -9.67 4.94
C SER A 152 11.85 -9.89 4.80
N MET A 153 11.06 -9.21 5.63
CA MET A 153 9.60 -9.30 5.61
C MET A 153 8.94 -8.45 4.52
N TYR A 154 9.47 -7.25 4.26
CA TYR A 154 8.76 -6.22 3.50
C TYR A 154 9.55 -5.65 2.32
N PHE A 155 10.64 -6.29 1.88
CA PHE A 155 11.47 -5.78 0.78
C PHE A 155 10.69 -5.52 -0.53
N TYR A 156 9.61 -6.26 -0.77
CA TYR A 156 8.73 -6.05 -1.93
C TYR A 156 7.84 -4.80 -1.80
N ASP A 157 7.69 -4.23 -0.59
CA ASP A 157 7.11 -2.90 -0.36
C ASP A 157 8.17 -1.81 -0.64
N LEU A 158 8.66 -1.80 -1.89
CA LEU A 158 9.87 -1.09 -2.33
C LEU A 158 9.88 0.42 -2.07
N MET A 159 8.72 1.07 -1.95
CA MET A 159 8.58 2.50 -1.66
C MET A 159 8.97 2.86 -0.22
N TRP A 160 9.04 1.88 0.68
CA TRP A 160 9.47 2.07 2.06
C TRP A 160 10.99 2.08 2.20
N LEU A 161 11.69 1.36 1.32
CA LEU A 161 13.14 1.21 1.39
C LEU A 161 13.89 2.54 1.20
N ASP A 162 13.32 3.52 0.47
CA ASP A 162 13.91 4.86 0.37
C ASP A 162 14.09 5.53 1.74
N ALA A 163 13.13 5.33 2.65
CA ALA A 163 13.21 5.86 4.00
C ALA A 163 14.36 5.20 4.80
N LEU A 164 14.61 3.91 4.58
CA LEU A 164 15.73 3.19 5.20
C LEU A 164 17.08 3.66 4.63
N ILE A 165 17.17 3.90 3.33
CA ILE A 165 18.39 4.43 2.69
C ILE A 165 18.74 5.80 3.30
N TRP A 166 17.76 6.69 3.41
CA TRP A 166 17.99 8.06 3.88
C TRP A 166 18.07 8.21 5.39
N LEU A 167 17.52 7.27 6.19
CA LEU A 167 17.52 7.37 7.65
C LEU A 167 18.95 7.55 8.22
N PRO A 168 19.95 6.69 7.95
CA PRO A 168 21.29 6.87 8.51
C PRO A 168 21.94 8.20 8.07
N VAL A 169 21.69 8.63 6.84
CA VAL A 169 22.18 9.91 6.31
C VAL A 169 21.56 11.10 7.04
N MET A 170 20.25 11.07 7.24
CA MET A 170 19.50 12.11 7.95
C MET A 170 19.90 12.16 9.43
N VAL A 171 20.07 11.02 10.10
CA VAL A 171 20.48 10.97 11.51
C VAL A 171 21.88 11.53 11.71
N TYR A 172 22.84 11.23 10.81
CA TYR A 172 24.14 11.91 10.82
C TYR A 172 24.00 13.44 10.67
N GLY A 173 23.09 13.87 9.80
CA GLY A 173 22.73 15.28 9.64
C GLY A 173 22.17 15.89 10.93
N LEU A 174 21.28 15.17 11.62
CA LEU A 174 20.69 15.59 12.89
C LEU A 174 21.76 15.77 13.97
N GLU A 175 22.74 14.86 14.06
CA GLU A 175 23.87 15.01 14.97
C GLU A 175 24.75 16.20 14.60
N LYS A 176 25.02 16.44 13.32
CA LYS A 176 25.74 17.65 12.87
C LYS A 176 24.98 18.93 13.21
N LEU A 177 23.67 18.90 13.12
CA LEU A 177 22.82 20.02 13.52
C LEU A 177 22.95 20.26 15.03
N TYR A 178 22.82 19.21 15.83
CA TYR A 178 22.87 19.27 17.29
C TYR A 178 24.25 19.73 17.79
N TYR A 179 25.33 19.06 17.37
CA TYR A 179 26.69 19.31 17.87
C TYR A 179 27.41 20.49 17.22
N ARG A 180 27.19 20.71 15.92
CA ARG A 180 27.98 21.70 15.14
C ARG A 180 27.12 22.80 14.55
N GLY A 181 25.81 22.80 14.82
CA GLY A 181 24.87 23.73 14.22
C GLY A 181 24.73 23.60 12.70
N LYS A 182 25.25 22.56 12.04
CA LYS A 182 25.27 22.45 10.56
C LYS A 182 24.04 21.68 10.05
N PRO A 183 23.05 22.34 9.40
CA PRO A 183 21.73 21.76 9.16
C PRO A 183 21.60 21.04 7.80
N ALA A 184 22.51 21.26 6.85
CA ALA A 184 22.31 20.91 5.44
C ALA A 184 21.95 19.44 5.20
N ILE A 185 22.70 18.51 5.80
CA ILE A 185 22.47 17.06 5.61
C ILE A 185 21.14 16.65 6.26
N TYR A 186 20.79 17.25 7.40
CA TYR A 186 19.51 16.98 8.07
C TYR A 186 18.33 17.40 7.20
N ILE A 187 18.38 18.63 6.66
CA ILE A 187 17.33 19.17 5.78
C ILE A 187 17.17 18.31 4.53
N ILE A 188 18.27 18.02 3.83
CA ILE A 188 18.25 17.22 2.60
C ILE A 188 17.70 15.81 2.88
N GLY A 189 18.19 15.16 3.93
CA GLY A 189 17.74 13.83 4.31
C GLY A 189 16.26 13.79 4.70
N LEU A 190 15.79 14.77 5.48
CA LEU A 190 14.38 14.84 5.88
C LEU A 190 13.44 15.15 4.70
N ILE A 191 13.81 16.11 3.83
CA ILE A 191 13.06 16.38 2.60
C ILE A 191 13.01 15.13 1.72
N ALA A 192 14.13 14.45 1.52
CA ALA A 192 14.19 13.25 0.69
C ALA A 192 13.22 12.17 1.22
N ILE A 193 13.27 11.86 2.52
CA ILE A 193 12.38 10.88 3.15
C ILE A 193 10.90 11.26 2.93
N ILE A 194 10.53 12.50 3.24
CA ILE A 194 9.15 12.99 3.13
C ILE A 194 8.66 12.94 1.68
N MET A 195 9.49 13.35 0.73
CA MET A 195 9.15 13.41 -0.69
C MET A 195 9.02 12.02 -1.31
N THR A 196 9.92 11.08 -0.98
CA THR A 196 9.85 9.72 -1.52
C THR A 196 8.70 8.92 -0.93
N ASN A 197 8.36 9.17 0.35
CA ASN A 197 7.23 8.52 1.01
C ASN A 197 6.75 9.33 2.22
N PHE A 198 5.64 10.06 2.08
CA PHE A 198 5.13 10.92 3.17
C PHE A 198 4.80 10.14 4.46
N TYR A 199 4.41 8.87 4.31
CA TYR A 199 3.97 8.03 5.42
C TYR A 199 5.16 7.55 6.26
N MET A 200 6.24 7.09 5.62
CA MET A 200 7.50 6.80 6.31
C MET A 200 8.17 8.08 6.84
N GLY A 201 8.00 9.20 6.14
CA GLY A 201 8.39 10.53 6.64
C GLY A 201 7.71 10.87 7.96
N TYR A 202 6.41 10.63 8.10
CA TYR A 202 5.70 10.83 9.36
C TYR A 202 6.27 9.97 10.50
N ILE A 203 6.49 8.68 10.27
CA ILE A 203 7.12 7.77 11.24
C ILE A 203 8.49 8.31 11.66
N ILE A 204 9.33 8.69 10.70
CA ILE A 204 10.69 9.17 10.99
C ILE A 204 10.69 10.54 11.68
N CYS A 205 9.69 11.39 11.46
CA CYS A 205 9.53 12.63 12.23
C CYS A 205 9.32 12.36 13.72
N ILE A 206 8.53 11.34 14.10
CA ILE A 206 8.37 10.92 15.50
C ILE A 206 9.70 10.38 16.04
N PHE A 207 10.39 9.54 15.26
CA PHE A 207 11.72 9.04 15.61
C PHE A 207 12.73 10.17 15.85
N ASN A 208 12.71 11.23 15.04
CA ASN A 208 13.62 12.37 15.21
C ASN A 208 13.44 13.07 16.56
N VAL A 209 12.22 13.13 17.09
CA VAL A 209 11.95 13.65 18.43
C VAL A 209 12.56 12.74 19.49
N LEU A 210 12.39 11.41 19.36
CA LEU A 210 13.03 10.44 20.25
C LEU A 210 14.56 10.48 20.17
N TYR A 211 15.11 10.65 18.96
CA TYR A 211 16.55 10.76 18.74
C TYR A 211 17.13 12.06 19.31
N LEU A 212 16.38 13.16 19.23
CA LEU A 212 16.76 14.41 19.91
C LEU A 212 16.77 14.21 21.43
N ALA A 213 15.76 13.53 21.99
CA ALA A 213 15.75 13.19 23.42
C ALA A 213 16.94 12.32 23.82
N PHE A 214 17.32 11.35 22.98
CA PHE A 214 18.57 10.58 23.11
C PHE A 214 19.80 11.50 23.17
N LEU A 215 19.96 12.44 22.24
CA LEU A 215 21.10 13.37 22.24
C LEU A 215 21.12 14.28 23.47
N ILE A 216 19.97 14.84 23.86
CA ILE A 216 19.86 15.71 25.05
C ILE A 216 20.24 14.94 26.31
N LYS A 217 19.77 13.70 26.47
CA LYS A 217 20.12 12.87 27.63
C LYS A 217 21.60 12.46 27.61
N LYS A 218 22.10 12.07 26.43
CA LYS A 218 23.48 11.63 26.24
C LYS A 218 24.50 12.72 26.56
N ASN A 219 24.18 13.98 26.26
CA ASN A 219 25.08 15.11 26.51
C ASN A 219 24.74 15.87 27.80
N GLN A 220 23.84 15.34 28.64
CA GLN A 220 23.48 15.97 29.92
C GLN A 220 24.70 16.07 30.85
N PRO A 221 25.07 17.28 31.30
CA PRO A 221 26.08 17.46 32.36
C PRO A 221 25.61 16.84 33.68
N PHE A 222 26.53 16.26 34.46
CA PHE A 222 26.20 15.52 35.69
C PHE A 222 25.53 16.37 36.79
N ASN A 223 25.78 17.68 36.78
CA ASN A 223 25.30 18.63 37.77
C ASN A 223 23.94 19.27 37.44
N LEU A 224 23.38 19.04 36.25
CA LEU A 224 22.12 19.66 35.83
C LEU A 224 20.93 18.71 36.03
N THR A 225 19.85 19.25 36.59
CA THR A 225 18.54 18.57 36.59
C THR A 225 17.99 18.45 35.17
N PHE A 226 16.92 17.66 34.99
CA PHE A 226 16.31 17.47 33.68
C PHE A 226 15.80 18.78 33.05
N THR A 227 15.16 19.65 33.84
CA THR A 227 14.64 20.94 33.38
C THR A 227 15.76 21.90 33.02
N GLN A 228 16.78 22.03 33.87
CA GLN A 228 17.97 22.84 33.58
C GLN A 228 18.71 22.37 32.33
N ASN A 229 18.77 21.05 32.09
CA ASN A 229 19.37 20.50 30.88
C ASN A 229 18.57 20.83 29.61
N LEU A 230 17.24 20.89 29.69
CA LEU A 230 16.41 21.34 28.57
C LEU A 230 16.67 22.81 28.25
N ASP A 231 16.78 23.66 29.27
CA ASP A 231 17.09 25.08 29.09
C ASP A 231 18.49 25.28 28.50
N ALA A 232 19.49 24.52 28.98
CA ALA A 232 20.84 24.52 28.42
C ALA A 232 20.88 24.09 26.95
N ASN A 233 19.94 23.25 26.51
CA ASN A 233 19.81 22.77 25.13
C ASN A 233 18.77 23.55 24.31
N ARG A 234 18.25 24.68 24.80
CA ARG A 234 17.20 25.46 24.14
C ARG A 234 17.58 25.88 22.72
N SER A 235 18.85 26.24 22.48
CA SER A 235 19.30 26.59 21.12
C SER A 235 19.25 25.39 20.16
N GLN A 236 19.61 24.19 20.62
CA GLN A 236 19.63 22.97 19.82
C GLN A 236 18.20 22.53 19.50
N ILE A 237 17.31 22.58 20.50
CA ILE A 237 15.87 22.28 20.35
C ILE A 237 15.22 23.24 19.35
N THR A 238 15.43 24.55 19.51
CA THR A 238 14.86 25.56 18.60
C THR A 238 15.37 25.40 17.16
N ARG A 239 16.67 25.14 16.97
CA ARG A 239 17.24 24.85 15.65
C ARG A 239 16.62 23.57 15.05
N PHE A 240 16.48 22.51 15.84
CA PHE A 240 15.83 21.28 15.39
C PHE A 240 14.40 21.54 14.91
N ILE A 241 13.57 22.19 15.73
CA ILE A 241 12.18 22.51 15.38
C ILE A 241 12.13 23.36 14.12
N TRP A 242 12.93 24.43 14.07
CA TRP A 242 12.97 25.36 12.95
C TRP A 242 13.33 24.68 11.63
N TYR A 243 14.43 23.91 11.59
CA TYR A 243 14.83 23.21 10.37
C TYR A 243 13.92 22.03 10.01
N SER A 244 13.28 21.39 10.99
CA SER A 244 12.25 20.37 10.73
C SER A 244 11.03 20.98 10.03
N LEU A 245 10.54 22.12 10.54
CA LEU A 245 9.41 22.86 9.96
C LEU A 245 9.73 23.33 8.55
N LEU A 246 10.91 23.95 8.33
CA LEU A 246 11.32 24.39 7.01
C LEU A 246 11.48 23.22 6.02
N SER A 247 11.94 22.06 6.48
CA SER A 247 12.02 20.84 5.64
C SER A 247 10.63 20.33 5.24
N ALA A 248 9.69 20.31 6.18
CA ALA A 248 8.30 19.95 5.90
C ALA A 248 7.63 20.95 4.95
N MET A 249 7.83 22.26 5.17
CA MET A 249 7.34 23.32 4.27
C MET A 249 7.94 23.17 2.87
N SER A 250 9.23 22.88 2.76
CA SER A 250 9.90 22.65 1.47
C SER A 250 9.38 21.41 0.73
N SER A 251 8.65 20.52 1.41
CA SER A 251 7.99 19.36 0.82
C SER A 251 6.48 19.57 0.60
N ALA A 252 5.95 20.77 0.91
CA ALA A 252 4.52 21.09 0.89
C ALA A 252 3.86 20.96 -0.50
N VAL A 253 4.61 21.13 -1.58
CA VAL A 253 4.14 20.93 -2.97
C VAL A 253 3.59 19.52 -3.18
N VAL A 254 4.11 18.52 -2.46
CA VAL A 254 3.57 17.15 -2.44
C VAL A 254 2.62 16.96 -1.26
N LEU A 255 3.01 17.41 -0.06
CA LEU A 255 2.25 17.12 1.17
C LEU A 255 0.85 17.75 1.18
N VAL A 256 0.71 19.02 0.76
CA VAL A 256 -0.58 19.72 0.83
C VAL A 256 -1.61 19.11 -0.12
N PRO A 257 -1.31 18.89 -1.41
CA PRO A 257 -2.22 18.15 -2.29
C PRO A 257 -2.55 16.74 -1.80
N THR A 258 -1.55 16.04 -1.28
CA THR A 258 -1.72 14.68 -0.77
C THR A 258 -2.63 14.67 0.44
N ALA A 259 -2.46 15.58 1.40
CA ALA A 259 -3.31 15.69 2.58
C ALA A 259 -4.78 15.96 2.19
N ILE A 260 -5.02 16.90 1.25
CA ILE A 260 -6.37 17.21 0.77
C ILE A 260 -7.00 16.00 0.09
N SER A 261 -6.25 15.28 -0.75
CA SER A 261 -6.72 14.08 -1.45
C SER A 261 -6.99 12.93 -0.48
N MET A 262 -6.12 12.73 0.52
CA MET A 262 -6.27 11.71 1.55
C MET A 262 -7.53 11.93 2.42
N LEU A 263 -7.93 13.18 2.66
CA LEU A 263 -9.19 13.49 3.36
C LEU A 263 -10.45 13.06 2.58
N ALA A 264 -10.35 12.79 1.29
CA ALA A 264 -11.43 12.23 0.47
C ALA A 264 -11.53 10.70 0.53
N THR A 265 -10.58 10.03 1.19
CA THR A 265 -10.54 8.57 1.33
C THR A 265 -11.35 8.08 2.53
N GLY A 266 -11.59 6.77 2.61
CA GLY A 266 -12.28 6.15 3.76
C GLY A 266 -11.53 6.25 5.09
N LYS A 267 -10.33 6.81 5.10
CA LYS A 267 -9.42 6.98 6.25
C LYS A 267 -9.59 8.35 6.92
N LYS A 268 -10.80 8.87 7.06
CA LYS A 268 -11.03 10.14 7.78
C LYS A 268 -11.43 9.95 9.25
N ASN A 269 -12.09 8.84 9.57
CA ASN A 269 -12.72 8.66 10.88
C ASN A 269 -11.75 8.03 11.87
N LEU A 270 -11.59 8.68 13.03
CA LEU A 270 -10.94 8.10 14.19
C LEU A 270 -11.91 7.14 14.87
N LEU A 271 -11.46 5.91 15.13
CA LEU A 271 -12.22 4.92 15.89
C LEU A 271 -11.67 4.89 17.31
N SER A 272 -12.53 5.11 18.32
CA SER A 272 -12.14 5.07 19.74
C SER A 272 -11.50 3.73 20.12
N ALA A 273 -11.96 2.63 19.50
CA ALA A 273 -11.37 1.29 19.65
C ALA A 273 -9.87 1.22 19.29
N ASN A 274 -9.36 2.12 18.42
CA ASN A 274 -7.94 2.19 18.05
C ASN A 274 -7.05 2.79 19.15
N PHE A 275 -7.65 3.32 20.23
CA PHE A 275 -6.95 3.97 21.34
C PHE A 275 -7.18 3.26 22.68
N LEU A 276 -7.64 2.00 22.65
CA LEU A 276 -7.72 1.17 23.84
C LEU A 276 -6.31 0.87 24.37
N PHE A 277 -6.09 1.05 25.67
CA PHE A 277 -4.80 0.80 26.30
C PHE A 277 -4.58 -0.71 26.48
N LYS A 278 -4.06 -1.36 25.42
CA LYS A 278 -3.72 -2.79 25.41
C LYS A 278 -2.44 -3.05 24.63
N GLY A 279 -1.77 -4.16 24.97
CA GLY A 279 -0.64 -4.69 24.20
C GLY A 279 -1.06 -5.14 22.80
N THR A 280 -0.24 -4.84 21.79
CA THR A 280 -0.41 -5.24 20.38
C THR A 280 0.27 -6.57 20.07
N PHE A 281 1.22 -6.99 20.90
CA PHE A 281 1.88 -8.30 20.87
C PHE A 281 2.14 -8.81 22.30
N GLY A 282 2.18 -10.15 22.44
CA GLY A 282 2.28 -10.87 23.71
C GLY A 282 3.68 -11.45 23.98
N LEU A 283 3.75 -12.42 24.89
CA LEU A 283 5.02 -13.04 25.35
C LEU A 283 5.72 -13.89 24.28
N SER A 284 5.07 -14.17 23.15
CA SER A 284 5.67 -14.82 21.98
C SER A 284 6.64 -13.92 21.19
N PHE A 285 6.68 -12.61 21.46
CA PHE A 285 7.52 -11.67 20.71
C PHE A 285 9.03 -12.01 20.69
N PRO A 286 9.67 -12.57 21.75
CA PRO A 286 11.11 -12.81 21.75
C PRO A 286 11.59 -13.75 20.64
N VAL A 287 10.71 -14.62 20.11
CA VAL A 287 11.01 -15.46 18.93
C VAL A 287 11.53 -14.63 17.76
N ASN A 288 11.07 -13.39 17.64
CA ASN A 288 11.43 -12.46 16.58
C ASN A 288 12.83 -11.85 16.74
N LEU A 289 13.52 -12.13 17.84
CA LEU A 289 14.95 -11.84 18.02
C LEU A 289 15.83 -12.93 17.41
N GLY A 290 15.27 -14.11 17.09
CA GLY A 290 15.96 -15.18 16.39
C GLY A 290 15.70 -15.15 14.88
N VAL A 291 16.56 -15.86 14.15
CA VAL A 291 16.34 -16.20 12.74
C VAL A 291 15.00 -16.94 12.59
N GLY A 292 14.21 -16.60 11.57
CA GLY A 292 13.00 -17.32 11.23
C GLY A 292 11.83 -17.08 12.19
N GLY A 293 11.85 -15.97 12.95
CA GLY A 293 10.73 -15.60 13.82
C GLY A 293 9.47 -15.15 13.06
N ASN A 294 9.57 -14.89 11.76
CA ASN A 294 8.44 -14.68 10.87
C ASN A 294 8.71 -15.33 9.51
N ASP A 295 7.65 -15.68 8.80
CA ASP A 295 7.67 -16.14 7.40
C ASP A 295 6.72 -15.32 6.51
N PHE A 296 6.71 -15.62 5.21
CA PHE A 296 5.78 -14.98 4.28
C PHE A 296 4.32 -15.20 4.67
N ALA A 297 3.97 -16.34 5.27
CA ALA A 297 2.61 -16.63 5.65
C ALA A 297 2.11 -15.62 6.71
N GLY A 298 2.94 -15.30 7.71
CA GLY A 298 2.66 -14.33 8.77
C GLY A 298 2.71 -12.85 8.34
N ARG A 299 3.14 -12.51 7.12
CA ARG A 299 3.41 -11.12 6.68
C ARG A 299 2.32 -10.07 6.96
N LEU A 300 1.05 -10.45 7.03
CA LEU A 300 -0.07 -9.53 7.26
C LEU A 300 -0.44 -9.37 8.75
N VAL A 301 -0.13 -10.36 9.59
CA VAL A 301 -0.44 -10.37 11.02
C VAL A 301 0.67 -11.13 11.73
N HIS A 302 1.52 -10.41 12.43
CA HIS A 302 2.69 -10.99 13.08
C HIS A 302 3.22 -10.05 14.16
N ASN A 303 4.11 -10.56 15.01
CA ASN A 303 4.86 -9.78 16.01
C ASN A 303 5.95 -8.93 15.34
N PRO A 304 6.48 -7.86 15.97
CA PRO A 304 7.47 -7.01 15.32
C PRO A 304 8.73 -7.81 14.96
N SER A 305 9.18 -7.67 13.71
CA SER A 305 10.32 -8.43 13.16
C SER A 305 11.66 -7.84 13.63
N PHE A 306 11.99 -8.07 14.90
CA PHE A 306 13.15 -7.48 15.59
C PHE A 306 14.53 -7.99 15.12
N PHE A 307 14.57 -9.12 14.41
CA PHE A 307 15.80 -9.81 14.05
C PHE A 307 16.78 -8.88 13.32
N THR A 308 18.03 -8.82 13.79
CA THR A 308 19.08 -7.95 13.24
C THR A 308 20.44 -8.67 13.24
N GLY A 309 20.44 -10.01 13.36
CA GLY A 309 21.63 -10.84 13.60
C GLY A 309 21.96 -10.96 15.09
N SER A 310 22.43 -12.14 15.52
CA SER A 310 22.72 -12.40 16.95
C SER A 310 23.78 -11.46 17.50
N LEU A 311 24.75 -11.04 16.68
CA LEU A 311 25.78 -10.07 17.06
C LEU A 311 25.19 -8.79 17.66
N PHE A 312 24.26 -8.15 16.95
CA PHE A 312 23.68 -6.87 17.38
C PHE A 312 22.66 -7.05 18.50
N ILE A 313 22.00 -8.20 18.55
CA ILE A 313 21.04 -8.51 19.62
C ILE A 313 21.77 -8.77 20.94
N ILE A 314 22.78 -9.65 20.95
CA ILE A 314 23.65 -9.88 22.12
C ILE A 314 24.36 -8.59 22.52
N GLY A 315 24.98 -7.91 21.55
CA GLY A 315 25.70 -6.66 21.79
C GLY A 315 24.83 -5.56 22.39
N SER A 316 23.56 -5.47 22.02
CA SER A 316 22.63 -4.47 22.60
C SER A 316 22.34 -4.74 24.08
N VAL A 317 22.20 -6.01 24.48
CA VAL A 317 22.01 -6.37 25.90
C VAL A 317 23.30 -6.13 26.68
N VAL A 318 24.44 -6.54 26.15
CA VAL A 318 25.76 -6.31 26.76
C VAL A 318 25.99 -4.81 26.99
N TYR A 319 25.60 -3.95 26.06
CA TYR A 319 25.71 -2.49 26.20
C TYR A 319 25.05 -1.96 27.49
N PHE A 320 23.85 -2.44 27.84
CA PHE A 320 23.13 -1.98 29.05
C PHE A 320 23.77 -2.47 30.34
N PHE A 321 24.49 -3.59 30.33
CA PHE A 321 25.08 -4.18 31.53
C PHE A 321 26.59 -3.97 31.65
N SER A 322 27.26 -3.55 30.57
CA SER A 322 28.71 -3.37 30.52
C SER A 322 29.19 -2.25 31.44
N LYS A 323 30.34 -2.44 32.08
CA LYS A 323 30.99 -1.41 32.90
C LYS A 323 31.71 -0.34 32.07
N PHE A 324 32.04 -0.66 30.82
CA PHE A 324 32.68 0.27 29.89
C PHE A 324 31.73 1.37 29.42
N ILE A 325 30.42 1.13 29.51
CA ILE A 325 29.38 2.08 29.09
C ILE A 325 28.90 2.89 30.30
N SER A 326 28.88 4.22 30.16
CA SER A 326 28.41 5.11 31.22
C SER A 326 26.91 4.93 31.52
N LYS A 327 26.49 5.13 32.77
CA LYS A 327 25.07 5.10 33.16
C LYS A 327 24.23 6.08 32.33
N ARG A 328 24.79 7.22 31.96
CA ARG A 328 24.14 8.24 31.13
C ARG A 328 23.88 7.74 29.71
N ASP A 329 24.86 7.08 29.08
CA ASP A 329 24.70 6.53 27.74
C ASP A 329 23.68 5.40 27.71
N LYS A 330 23.67 4.55 28.75
CA LYS A 330 22.62 3.53 28.96
C LYS A 330 21.23 4.16 29.09
N GLN A 331 21.08 5.21 29.89
CA GLN A 331 19.80 5.93 30.01
C GLN A 331 19.35 6.54 28.68
N ALA A 332 20.27 7.16 27.94
CA ALA A 332 19.97 7.71 26.62
C ALA A 332 19.51 6.61 25.65
N ALA A 333 20.27 5.52 25.55
CA ALA A 333 19.90 4.36 24.72
C ALA A 333 18.55 3.76 25.13
N GLY A 334 18.26 3.70 26.44
CA GLY A 334 16.98 3.25 26.99
C GLY A 334 15.80 4.13 26.57
N ILE A 335 15.96 5.46 26.51
CA ILE A 335 14.93 6.37 25.99
C ILE A 335 14.65 6.07 24.52
N LEU A 336 15.70 5.91 23.70
CA LEU A 336 15.54 5.69 22.26
C LEU A 336 14.88 4.33 21.98
N ILE A 337 15.49 3.24 22.45
CA ILE A 337 15.05 1.87 22.17
C ILE A 337 13.73 1.59 22.89
N GLY A 338 13.61 2.01 24.16
CA GLY A 338 12.39 1.86 24.94
C GLY A 338 11.22 2.66 24.37
N GLY A 339 11.45 3.89 23.92
CA GLY A 339 10.43 4.70 23.27
C GLY A 339 9.88 4.07 21.98
N ILE A 340 10.76 3.48 21.17
CA ILE A 340 10.36 2.73 19.95
C ILE A 340 9.58 1.47 20.34
N PHE A 341 10.08 0.70 21.31
CA PHE A 341 9.44 -0.54 21.78
C PHE A 341 8.04 -0.28 22.36
N VAL A 342 7.91 0.66 23.28
CA VAL A 342 6.63 1.11 23.86
C VAL A 342 5.70 1.64 22.77
N GLY A 343 6.25 2.35 21.79
CA GLY A 343 5.55 2.82 20.60
C GLY A 343 4.93 1.70 19.78
N MET A 344 5.58 0.54 19.68
CA MET A 344 5.02 -0.64 19.03
C MET A 344 4.06 -1.39 19.95
N TRP A 345 4.37 -1.50 21.24
CA TRP A 345 3.69 -2.40 22.16
C TRP A 345 2.29 -1.94 22.54
N PHE A 346 2.09 -0.67 22.91
CA PHE A 346 0.74 -0.22 23.28
C PHE A 346 -0.02 0.27 22.05
N LEU A 347 -1.25 -0.21 21.90
CA LEU A 347 -2.12 0.12 20.76
C LEU A 347 -2.28 1.64 20.53
N PRO A 348 -2.50 2.51 21.55
CA PRO A 348 -2.65 3.94 21.32
C PRO A 348 -1.40 4.57 20.71
N PHE A 349 -0.21 4.18 21.21
CA PHE A 349 1.05 4.68 20.67
C PHE A 349 1.30 4.12 19.27
N ASN A 350 1.03 2.84 19.03
CA ASN A 350 1.15 2.25 17.70
C ASN A 350 0.23 2.97 16.69
N THR A 351 -1.00 3.28 17.09
CA THR A 351 -1.96 4.07 16.31
C THR A 351 -1.43 5.48 16.03
N ILE A 352 -0.79 6.15 17.01
CA ILE A 352 -0.13 7.45 16.81
C ILE A 352 0.97 7.35 15.76
N TRP A 353 1.87 6.36 15.86
CA TRP A 353 2.92 6.11 14.85
C TRP A 353 2.37 5.89 13.43
N HIS A 354 1.12 5.47 13.31
CA HIS A 354 0.42 5.18 12.06
C HIS A 354 -0.59 6.28 11.66
N MET A 355 -0.28 7.54 11.97
CA MET A 355 -1.11 8.71 11.65
C MET A 355 -2.53 8.63 12.25
N MET A 356 -2.61 8.23 13.52
CA MET A 356 -3.86 8.09 14.28
C MET A 356 -4.81 7.02 13.75
N GLN A 357 -4.30 6.04 12.99
CA GLN A 357 -5.08 4.92 12.48
C GLN A 357 -4.40 3.58 12.71
N GLN A 358 -5.19 2.57 13.02
CA GLN A 358 -4.65 1.22 13.10
C GLN A 358 -4.23 0.74 11.70
N PRO A 359 -3.00 0.21 11.55
CA PRO A 359 -2.55 -0.33 10.27
C PRO A 359 -3.36 -1.53 9.81
N ALA A 360 -3.67 -1.57 8.52
CA ALA A 360 -4.25 -2.75 7.87
C ALA A 360 -3.14 -3.56 7.20
N GLY A 361 -2.71 -4.66 7.85
CA GLY A 361 -1.53 -5.41 7.44
C GLY A 361 -0.22 -4.68 7.75
N PHE A 362 0.87 -5.43 7.85
CA PHE A 362 2.22 -4.92 8.17
C PHE A 362 2.20 -4.06 9.45
N PRO A 363 1.87 -4.63 10.61
CA PRO A 363 1.49 -3.87 11.80
C PRO A 363 2.61 -3.02 12.42
N PHE A 364 3.88 -3.36 12.19
CA PHE A 364 5.03 -2.77 12.87
C PHE A 364 6.02 -2.13 11.92
N ARG A 365 5.53 -1.17 11.10
CA ARG A 365 6.33 -0.48 10.08
C ARG A 365 7.53 0.28 10.62
N MET A 366 7.54 0.62 11.90
CA MET A 366 8.63 1.35 12.57
C MET A 366 9.75 0.46 13.13
N VAL A 367 9.66 -0.88 13.03
CA VAL A 367 10.64 -1.79 13.64
C VAL A 367 12.06 -1.65 13.06
N PHE A 368 12.22 -1.16 11.83
CA PHE A 368 13.56 -0.86 11.27
C PHE A 368 14.31 0.22 12.07
N LEU A 369 13.60 1.11 12.77
CA LEU A 369 14.18 2.11 13.65
C LEU A 369 14.79 1.47 14.90
N PHE A 370 14.20 0.37 15.38
CA PHE A 370 14.77 -0.44 16.44
C PHE A 370 16.09 -1.08 15.97
N SER A 371 16.09 -1.73 14.79
CA SER A 371 17.31 -2.30 14.20
C SER A 371 18.41 -1.24 14.03
N PHE A 372 18.07 -0.05 13.52
CA PHE A 372 19.01 1.07 13.43
C PHE A 372 19.62 1.43 14.79
N ALA A 373 18.77 1.59 15.82
CA ALA A 373 19.20 2.01 17.15
C ALA A 373 20.11 0.97 17.81
N ILE A 374 19.76 -0.33 17.75
CA ILE A 374 20.58 -1.39 18.37
C ILE A 374 21.92 -1.55 17.67
N ILE A 375 21.97 -1.50 16.34
CA ILE A 375 23.23 -1.56 15.58
C ILE A 375 24.15 -0.41 15.99
N MET A 376 23.59 0.81 16.08
CA MET A 376 24.32 2.00 16.47
C MET A 376 24.93 1.88 17.86
N ILE A 377 24.15 1.52 18.89
CA ILE A 377 24.67 1.42 20.26
C ILE A 377 25.64 0.25 20.43
N THR A 378 25.42 -0.87 19.73
CA THR A 378 26.34 -2.01 19.77
C THR A 378 27.68 -1.65 19.15
N TYR A 379 27.68 -0.96 18.00
CA TYR A 379 28.92 -0.49 17.38
C TYR A 379 29.66 0.50 18.29
N GLU A 380 28.94 1.41 18.95
CA GLU A 380 29.53 2.31 19.93
C GLU A 380 30.17 1.57 21.11
N GLY A 381 29.47 0.59 21.69
CA GLY A 381 30.01 -0.17 22.80
C GLY A 381 31.16 -1.09 22.40
N TYR A 382 31.16 -1.60 21.17
CA TYR A 382 32.30 -2.30 20.58
C TYR A 382 33.55 -1.40 20.57
N LEU A 383 33.42 -0.16 20.11
CA LEU A 383 34.53 0.81 20.12
C LEU A 383 35.01 1.16 21.54
N GLN A 384 34.13 1.08 22.54
CA GLN A 384 34.46 1.26 23.96
C GLN A 384 35.04 -0.01 24.62
N GLY A 385 35.19 -1.11 23.88
CA GLY A 385 35.82 -2.34 24.37
C GLY A 385 34.89 -3.27 25.15
N MET A 386 33.56 -3.12 25.06
CA MET A 386 32.62 -3.91 25.87
C MET A 386 32.72 -5.43 25.64
N PHE A 387 33.29 -5.86 24.51
CA PHE A 387 33.48 -7.29 24.21
C PHE A 387 34.60 -7.95 25.01
N ALA A 388 35.41 -7.18 25.75
CA ALA A 388 36.36 -7.75 26.70
C ALA A 388 35.67 -8.38 27.94
N GLU A 389 34.38 -8.10 28.18
CA GLU A 389 33.64 -8.65 29.32
C GLU A 389 33.06 -10.04 29.05
N GLU A 390 33.94 -11.06 28.99
CA GLU A 390 33.59 -12.44 28.58
C GLU A 390 32.40 -13.04 29.34
N LYS A 391 32.41 -12.91 30.68
CA LYS A 391 31.33 -13.43 31.54
C LYS A 391 29.99 -12.76 31.24
N LEU A 392 30.01 -11.47 30.91
CA LEU A 392 28.80 -10.71 30.60
C LEU A 392 28.26 -11.08 29.22
N LEU A 393 29.13 -11.27 28.23
CA LEU A 393 28.77 -11.75 26.89
C LEU A 393 28.04 -13.09 26.97
N ILE A 394 28.62 -14.06 27.67
CA ILE A 394 28.04 -15.40 27.83
C ILE A 394 26.69 -15.33 28.54
N ARG A 395 26.60 -14.61 29.68
CA ARG A 395 25.34 -14.44 30.42
C ARG A 395 24.26 -13.76 29.59
N SER A 396 24.62 -12.75 28.81
CA SER A 396 23.69 -12.05 27.92
C SER A 396 23.18 -12.98 26.81
N SER A 397 24.08 -13.75 26.19
CA SER A 397 23.72 -14.75 25.17
C SER A 397 22.77 -15.81 25.73
N ILE A 398 23.05 -16.36 26.92
CA ILE A 398 22.19 -17.34 27.60
C ILE A 398 20.84 -16.70 27.94
N GLY A 399 20.82 -15.47 28.46
CA GLY A 399 19.58 -14.77 28.79
C GLY A 399 18.69 -14.52 27.57
N ILE A 400 19.28 -14.15 26.42
CA ILE A 400 18.55 -14.00 25.16
C ILE A 400 18.05 -15.34 24.66
N ALA A 401 18.87 -16.39 24.67
CA ALA A 401 18.44 -17.73 24.26
C ALA A 401 17.29 -18.25 25.14
N ALA A 402 17.34 -18.00 26.45
CA ALA A 402 16.25 -18.31 27.36
C ALA A 402 14.98 -17.49 27.07
N ALA A 403 15.11 -16.20 26.78
CA ALA A 403 13.97 -15.36 26.38
C ALA A 403 13.34 -15.85 25.06
N ILE A 404 14.15 -16.23 24.07
CA ILE A 404 13.68 -16.82 22.80
C ILE A 404 12.99 -18.16 23.08
N LEU A 405 13.53 -19.02 23.95
CA LEU A 405 12.89 -20.27 24.35
C LEU A 405 11.53 -20.05 25.02
N ILE A 406 11.43 -19.07 25.94
CA ILE A 406 10.16 -18.69 26.55
C ILE A 406 9.19 -18.22 25.46
N GLY A 407 9.65 -17.33 24.57
CA GLY A 407 8.85 -16.89 23.43
C GLY A 407 8.39 -18.05 22.55
N TYR A 408 9.25 -19.05 22.33
CA TYR A 408 8.97 -20.26 21.56
C TYR A 408 7.85 -21.08 22.20
N VAL A 409 7.93 -21.28 23.52
CA VAL A 409 6.88 -21.97 24.30
C VAL A 409 5.57 -21.20 24.20
N PHE A 410 5.56 -19.88 24.40
CA PHE A 410 4.35 -19.07 24.28
C PHE A 410 3.77 -19.06 22.86
N ALA A 411 4.62 -19.00 21.83
CA ALA A 411 4.16 -19.07 20.43
C ALA A 411 3.45 -20.40 20.13
N ASN A 412 3.97 -21.52 20.66
CA ASN A 412 3.32 -22.84 20.52
C ASN A 412 1.99 -22.91 21.30
N ILE A 413 1.93 -22.36 22.52
CA ILE A 413 0.70 -22.31 23.31
C ILE A 413 -0.37 -21.45 22.62
N GLU A 414 0.01 -20.26 22.14
CA GLU A 414 -0.86 -19.36 21.38
C GLU A 414 -1.38 -20.04 20.11
N GLY A 415 -0.49 -20.72 19.37
CA GLY A 415 -0.85 -21.48 18.17
C GLY A 415 -1.86 -22.60 18.44
N GLN A 416 -1.69 -23.37 19.54
CA GLN A 416 -2.63 -24.44 19.91
C GLN A 416 -4.02 -23.90 20.29
N LYS A 417 -4.10 -22.80 21.05
CA LYS A 417 -5.38 -22.16 21.43
C LYS A 417 -6.12 -21.57 20.23
N LEU A 418 -5.40 -21.13 19.20
CA LEU A 418 -5.99 -20.57 17.99
C LEU A 418 -6.45 -21.64 16.98
N MET A 419 -5.89 -22.86 17.03
CA MET A 419 -6.41 -24.01 16.26
C MET A 419 -7.84 -24.41 16.68
N GLU A 420 -8.18 -24.27 17.96
CA GLU A 420 -9.53 -24.52 18.49
C GLU A 420 -10.60 -23.58 17.88
N PHE A 421 -10.16 -22.40 17.42
CA PHE A 421 -11.01 -21.39 16.78
C PHE A 421 -10.86 -21.32 15.25
N ARG A 422 -10.41 -22.37 14.53
CA ARG A 422 -10.43 -22.48 13.04
C ARG A 422 -10.12 -21.20 12.23
N PHE A 423 -9.30 -20.30 12.76
CA PHE A 423 -8.78 -19.19 11.98
C PHE A 423 -7.43 -19.67 11.45
N ASP A 424 -7.33 -19.86 10.13
CA ASP A 424 -6.05 -19.95 9.41
C ASP A 424 -5.31 -18.61 9.58
N ILE A 425 -4.82 -18.33 10.79
CA ILE A 425 -3.83 -17.31 11.03
C ILE A 425 -2.51 -18.05 10.87
N PRO A 426 -1.69 -17.72 9.86
CA PRO A 426 -0.35 -18.27 9.77
C PRO A 426 0.46 -17.62 10.89
N GLN A 427 0.39 -18.20 12.08
CA GLN A 427 1.22 -17.79 13.19
C GLN A 427 2.52 -18.57 13.11
N LEU A 428 3.62 -17.81 13.09
CA LEU A 428 4.94 -18.20 13.56
C LEU A 428 5.35 -19.61 13.13
N SER A 429 6.04 -19.73 11.98
CA SER A 429 6.71 -20.94 11.53
C SER A 429 7.88 -21.33 12.46
N VAL A 430 7.62 -21.54 13.75
CA VAL A 430 8.66 -21.93 14.70
C VAL A 430 8.85 -23.43 14.58
N ARG A 431 9.75 -23.81 13.68
CA ARG A 431 10.19 -25.19 13.51
C ARG A 431 11.25 -25.49 14.57
N ASN A 432 11.16 -26.65 15.23
CA ASN A 432 12.15 -27.09 16.23
C ASN A 432 13.61 -26.98 15.70
N ILE A 433 13.82 -27.29 14.42
CA ILE A 433 15.14 -27.20 13.78
C ILE A 433 15.65 -25.75 13.65
N VAL A 434 14.75 -24.79 13.40
CA VAL A 434 15.11 -23.37 13.33
C VAL A 434 15.51 -22.87 14.72
N PHE A 435 14.82 -23.31 15.77
CA PHE A 435 15.20 -22.99 17.14
C PHE A 435 16.60 -23.53 17.51
N ALA A 436 16.94 -24.76 17.09
CA ALA A 436 18.28 -25.32 17.27
C ALA A 436 19.35 -24.47 16.56
N PHE A 437 19.08 -24.01 15.32
CA PHE A 437 19.96 -23.08 14.62
C PHE A 437 20.12 -21.76 15.37
N VAL A 438 19.04 -21.18 15.91
CA VAL A 438 19.10 -19.94 16.69
C VAL A 438 20.01 -20.09 17.91
N VAL A 439 19.87 -21.18 18.67
CA VAL A 439 20.73 -21.46 19.84
C VAL A 439 22.18 -21.65 19.40
N GLY A 440 22.41 -22.43 18.33
CA GLY A 440 23.74 -22.64 17.76
C GLY A 440 24.42 -21.32 17.35
N PHE A 441 23.71 -20.45 16.62
CA PHE A 441 24.21 -19.15 16.22
C PHE A 441 24.54 -18.26 17.42
N MET A 442 23.68 -18.22 18.44
CA MET A 442 23.95 -17.45 19.67
C MET A 442 25.25 -17.90 20.35
N ILE A 443 25.48 -19.21 20.47
CA ILE A 443 26.70 -19.78 21.05
C ILE A 443 27.93 -19.38 20.23
N VAL A 444 27.91 -19.65 18.92
CA VAL A 444 29.08 -19.41 18.06
C VAL A 444 29.37 -17.90 17.94
N THR A 445 28.35 -17.06 17.87
CA THR A 445 28.49 -15.60 17.90
C THR A 445 29.09 -15.12 19.21
N ALA A 446 28.64 -15.63 20.36
CA ALA A 446 29.22 -15.26 21.66
C ALA A 446 30.70 -15.62 21.75
N ILE A 447 31.09 -16.81 21.28
CA ILE A 447 32.49 -17.25 21.21
C ILE A 447 33.31 -16.32 20.30
N ALA A 448 32.79 -16.01 19.12
CA ALA A 448 33.46 -15.11 18.17
C ALA A 448 33.61 -13.69 18.77
N MET A 449 32.59 -13.16 19.45
CA MET A 449 32.65 -11.86 20.14
C MET A 449 33.70 -11.84 21.25
N VAL A 450 33.83 -12.93 22.03
CA VAL A 450 34.92 -13.07 23.02
C VAL A 450 36.29 -13.02 22.35
N GLY A 451 36.47 -13.71 21.22
CA GLY A 451 37.70 -13.64 20.44
C GLY A 451 38.01 -12.24 19.91
N VAL A 452 36.98 -11.50 19.48
CA VAL A 452 37.10 -10.08 19.09
C VAL A 452 37.53 -9.22 20.28
N GLY A 453 36.98 -9.46 21.48
CA GLY A 453 37.40 -8.81 22.72
C GLY A 453 38.87 -9.08 23.08
N LYS A 454 39.40 -10.25 22.70
CA LYS A 454 40.83 -10.62 22.80
C LYS A 454 41.69 -10.11 21.62
N HIS A 455 41.16 -9.20 20.81
CA HIS A 455 41.81 -8.62 19.62
C HIS A 455 42.23 -9.63 18.54
N GLN A 456 41.58 -10.81 18.49
CA GLN A 456 41.85 -11.80 17.46
C GLN A 456 41.17 -11.41 16.13
N ARG A 457 41.98 -11.09 15.11
CA ARG A 457 41.46 -10.70 13.78
C ARG A 457 40.61 -11.77 13.12
N ILE A 458 40.99 -13.04 13.28
CA ILE A 458 40.26 -14.20 12.72
C ILE A 458 38.82 -14.22 13.24
N SER A 459 38.62 -13.94 14.53
CA SER A 459 37.30 -13.90 15.16
C SER A 459 36.42 -12.79 14.59
N THR A 460 37.00 -11.65 14.15
CA THR A 460 36.26 -10.59 13.45
C THR A 460 35.78 -11.04 12.07
N ILE A 461 36.62 -11.77 11.33
CA ILE A 461 36.26 -12.30 10.01
C ILE A 461 35.18 -13.38 10.16
N PHE A 462 35.37 -14.30 11.10
CA PHE A 462 34.43 -15.38 11.38
C PHE A 462 33.05 -14.84 11.81
N LEU A 463 33.02 -13.79 12.63
CA LEU A 463 31.79 -13.09 13.00
C LEU A 463 31.03 -12.53 11.79
N GLY A 464 31.74 -12.05 10.77
CA GLY A 464 31.13 -11.62 9.50
C GLY A 464 30.47 -12.77 8.75
N PHE A 465 31.10 -13.95 8.70
CA PHE A 465 30.52 -15.15 8.09
C PHE A 465 29.28 -15.64 8.84
N ILE A 466 29.32 -15.68 10.17
CA ILE A 466 28.16 -16.04 11.00
C ILE A 466 27.00 -15.10 10.70
N LEU A 467 27.25 -13.79 10.76
CA LEU A 467 26.21 -12.78 10.51
C LEU A 467 25.63 -12.92 9.09
N ALA A 468 26.47 -13.12 8.07
CA ALA A 468 26.02 -13.32 6.69
C ALA A 468 25.15 -14.59 6.56
N ALA A 469 25.54 -15.68 7.21
CA ALA A 469 24.77 -16.92 7.23
C ALA A 469 23.42 -16.75 7.95
N GLU A 470 23.39 -16.07 9.09
CA GLU A 470 22.16 -15.79 9.85
C GLU A 470 21.18 -14.91 9.07
N LEU A 471 21.67 -13.79 8.49
CA LEU A 471 20.85 -12.88 7.70
C LEU A 471 20.36 -13.55 6.42
N GLY A 472 21.23 -14.31 5.76
CA GLY A 472 20.86 -15.12 4.59
C GLY A 472 19.80 -16.16 4.91
N LEU A 473 19.98 -16.94 5.98
CA LEU A 473 19.01 -17.94 6.43
C LEU A 473 17.67 -17.28 6.80
N ASN A 474 17.70 -16.15 7.52
CA ASN A 474 16.48 -15.42 7.86
C ASN A 474 15.75 -14.91 6.62
N PHE A 475 16.47 -14.38 5.63
CA PHE A 475 15.87 -13.95 4.38
C PHE A 475 15.26 -15.13 3.61
N MET A 476 15.99 -16.26 3.53
CA MET A 476 15.50 -17.49 2.90
C MET A 476 14.22 -18.01 3.56
N ILE A 477 14.16 -18.05 4.91
CA ILE A 477 12.96 -18.44 5.66
C ILE A 477 11.82 -17.43 5.45
N ALA A 478 12.11 -16.13 5.47
CA ALA A 478 11.11 -15.10 5.21
C ALA A 478 10.52 -15.21 3.80
N THR A 479 11.31 -15.71 2.84
CA THR A 479 10.87 -15.98 1.46
C THR A 479 10.38 -17.41 1.23
N ASP A 480 10.42 -18.27 2.25
CA ASP A 480 9.95 -19.64 2.12
C ASP A 480 8.43 -19.67 1.89
N GLY A 481 7.99 -20.56 1.01
CA GLY A 481 6.58 -20.62 0.58
C GLY A 481 6.07 -19.41 -0.19
N VAL A 482 6.92 -18.43 -0.54
CA VAL A 482 6.50 -17.30 -1.38
C VAL A 482 6.11 -17.81 -2.77
N PRO A 483 4.90 -17.49 -3.26
CA PRO A 483 4.44 -17.90 -4.57
C PRO A 483 4.99 -16.98 -5.66
N PHE A 484 6.31 -17.01 -5.88
CA PHE A 484 6.95 -16.19 -6.91
C PHE A 484 6.34 -16.46 -8.31
N GLY A 485 6.22 -15.40 -9.10
CA GLY A 485 5.79 -15.48 -10.49
C GLY A 485 6.95 -15.91 -11.39
N ASN A 486 6.64 -16.37 -12.60
CA ASN A 486 7.64 -16.66 -13.62
C ASN A 486 7.73 -15.49 -14.62
N GLN A 487 8.94 -15.00 -14.87
CA GLN A 487 9.17 -13.82 -15.70
C GLN A 487 8.86 -14.08 -17.18
N LYS A 488 9.28 -15.22 -17.72
CA LYS A 488 9.06 -15.56 -19.13
C LYS A 488 7.58 -15.78 -19.41
N ASP A 489 6.87 -16.47 -18.51
CA ASP A 489 5.43 -16.69 -18.61
C ASP A 489 4.67 -15.36 -18.55
N PHE A 490 5.11 -14.43 -17.67
CA PHE A 490 4.57 -13.09 -17.60
C PHE A 490 4.73 -12.34 -18.91
N GLU A 491 5.94 -12.30 -19.49
CA GLU A 491 6.22 -11.59 -20.73
C GLU A 491 5.35 -12.10 -21.89
N GLN A 492 5.31 -13.41 -22.08
CA GLN A 492 4.53 -14.05 -23.14
C GLN A 492 3.03 -13.78 -22.96
N THR A 493 2.51 -14.01 -21.76
CA THR A 493 1.08 -13.84 -21.47
C THR A 493 0.68 -12.37 -21.55
N TYR A 494 1.50 -11.44 -21.06
CA TYR A 494 1.26 -10.02 -21.16
C TYR A 494 1.22 -9.55 -22.62
N ALA A 495 2.17 -9.98 -23.46
CA ALA A 495 2.19 -9.65 -24.87
C ALA A 495 0.95 -10.17 -25.62
N GLN A 496 0.56 -11.43 -25.38
CA GLN A 496 -0.66 -12.02 -25.96
C GLN A 496 -1.92 -11.28 -25.50
N SER A 497 -2.00 -10.95 -24.22
CA SER A 497 -3.14 -10.24 -23.61
C SER A 497 -3.29 -8.85 -24.19
N THR A 498 -2.19 -8.11 -24.27
CA THR A 498 -2.14 -6.75 -24.85
C THR A 498 -2.57 -6.78 -26.31
N LYS A 499 -2.12 -7.77 -27.10
CA LYS A 499 -2.56 -7.93 -28.50
C LYS A 499 -4.07 -8.18 -28.61
N LYS A 500 -4.63 -9.08 -27.81
CA LYS A 500 -6.08 -9.41 -27.82
C LYS A 500 -6.95 -8.22 -27.40
N ILE A 501 -6.59 -7.57 -26.30
CA ILE A 501 -7.32 -6.41 -25.78
C ILE A 501 -7.20 -5.22 -26.74
N GLY A 502 -5.99 -4.97 -27.24
CA GLY A 502 -5.72 -3.91 -28.21
C GLY A 502 -6.46 -4.10 -29.54
N ALA A 503 -6.71 -5.34 -29.97
CA ALA A 503 -7.52 -5.61 -31.16
C ALA A 503 -8.99 -5.22 -30.97
N VAL A 504 -9.55 -5.44 -29.77
CA VAL A 504 -10.91 -4.98 -29.42
C VAL A 504 -10.96 -3.46 -29.36
N GLU A 505 -10.04 -2.83 -28.63
CA GLU A 505 -9.92 -1.37 -28.57
C GLU A 505 -9.81 -0.76 -29.97
N LYS A 506 -8.89 -1.23 -30.83
CA LYS A 506 -8.71 -0.71 -32.18
C LYS A 506 -9.97 -0.87 -33.05
N ARG A 507 -10.71 -1.96 -32.91
CA ARG A 507 -11.93 -2.24 -33.68
C ARG A 507 -13.09 -1.31 -33.32
N TYR A 508 -13.13 -0.81 -32.09
CA TYR A 508 -14.32 -0.15 -31.55
C TYR A 508 -14.09 1.29 -31.05
N ARG A 509 -12.84 1.76 -31.04
CA ARG A 509 -12.47 3.10 -30.56
C ARG A 509 -13.07 4.25 -31.37
N SER A 510 -13.31 4.08 -32.67
CA SER A 510 -13.77 5.16 -33.56
C SER A 510 -15.27 5.47 -33.49
N ASP A 511 -16.10 4.48 -33.16
CA ASP A 511 -17.54 4.56 -33.47
C ASP A 511 -18.40 5.02 -32.28
N ASP A 512 -17.86 5.00 -31.06
CA ASP A 512 -18.68 4.99 -29.85
C ASP A 512 -18.41 6.10 -28.82
N GLY A 513 -17.47 6.99 -29.10
CA GLY A 513 -17.07 8.03 -28.16
C GLY A 513 -16.42 7.44 -26.90
N PHE A 514 -16.80 7.91 -25.71
CA PHE A 514 -16.31 7.33 -24.45
C PHE A 514 -17.11 6.09 -24.05
N TYR A 515 -16.39 5.01 -23.75
CA TYR A 515 -16.93 3.80 -23.15
C TYR A 515 -16.01 3.29 -22.05
N ARG A 516 -16.59 2.44 -21.21
CA ARG A 516 -15.87 1.57 -20.29
C ARG A 516 -15.82 0.15 -20.82
N PHE A 517 -14.65 -0.45 -20.65
CA PHE A 517 -14.29 -1.77 -21.11
C PHE A 517 -13.86 -2.63 -19.92
N LEU A 518 -14.66 -3.65 -19.61
CA LEU A 518 -14.33 -4.64 -18.58
C LEU A 518 -13.61 -5.82 -19.21
N VAL A 519 -12.46 -6.18 -18.64
CA VAL A 519 -11.65 -7.30 -19.10
C VAL A 519 -11.47 -8.30 -17.96
N ILE A 520 -11.86 -9.55 -18.21
CA ILE A 520 -11.51 -10.69 -17.36
C ILE A 520 -10.51 -11.53 -18.12
N ASN A 521 -9.24 -11.40 -17.75
CA ASN A 521 -8.14 -12.09 -18.40
C ASN A 521 -7.72 -13.33 -17.60
N LYS A 522 -8.32 -14.49 -17.88
CA LYS A 522 -8.04 -15.72 -17.13
C LYS A 522 -6.59 -16.20 -17.28
N PRO A 523 -5.98 -16.25 -18.49
CA PRO A 523 -4.56 -16.58 -18.62
C PRO A 523 -3.64 -15.71 -17.75
N PHE A 524 -3.85 -14.39 -17.75
CA PHE A 524 -3.04 -13.50 -16.92
C PHE A 524 -3.28 -13.68 -15.42
N ARG A 525 -4.54 -13.91 -15.00
CA ARG A 525 -4.86 -14.24 -13.60
C ARG A 525 -4.18 -15.51 -13.12
N ASN A 526 -4.04 -16.50 -14.01
CA ASN A 526 -3.42 -17.80 -13.69
C ASN A 526 -1.90 -17.73 -13.52
N LEU A 527 -1.25 -16.63 -13.90
CA LEU A 527 0.19 -16.42 -13.63
C LEU A 527 0.49 -16.31 -12.13
N PHE A 528 -0.50 -15.89 -11.34
CA PHE A 528 -0.35 -15.65 -9.92
C PHE A 528 -0.89 -16.86 -9.15
N LYS A 529 -0.05 -17.45 -8.28
CA LYS A 529 -0.49 -18.57 -7.43
C LYS A 529 -1.38 -18.13 -6.26
N VAL A 530 -1.50 -16.82 -6.03
CA VAL A 530 -2.46 -16.21 -5.10
C VAL A 530 -3.61 -15.57 -5.88
N PRO A 531 -4.83 -15.49 -5.31
CA PRO A 531 -5.98 -14.92 -6.01
C PRO A 531 -5.71 -13.50 -6.55
N TYR A 532 -5.70 -13.38 -7.89
CA TYR A 532 -5.51 -12.14 -8.61
C TYR A 532 -6.84 -11.71 -9.28
N ASN A 533 -7.37 -10.56 -8.87
CA ASN A 533 -8.67 -10.07 -9.35
C ASN A 533 -8.57 -9.03 -10.47
N GLY A 534 -7.36 -8.60 -10.85
CA GLY A 534 -7.16 -7.62 -11.92
C GLY A 534 -7.74 -6.24 -11.64
N TYR A 535 -7.80 -5.83 -10.36
CA TYR A 535 -8.44 -4.56 -9.96
C TYR A 535 -7.92 -3.34 -10.71
N ASN A 536 -6.62 -3.31 -11.00
CA ASN A 536 -5.91 -2.19 -11.61
C ASN A 536 -5.41 -2.49 -13.03
N ASP A 537 -5.88 -3.57 -13.66
CA ASP A 537 -5.41 -4.03 -15.00
C ASP A 537 -5.62 -2.97 -16.09
N SER A 538 -6.56 -2.05 -15.90
CA SER A 538 -6.77 -0.87 -16.73
C SER A 538 -5.49 -0.06 -16.98
N PHE A 539 -4.58 0.04 -16.01
CA PHE A 539 -3.28 0.71 -16.19
C PHE A 539 -2.32 -0.09 -17.08
N LEU A 540 -2.43 -1.42 -17.08
CA LEU A 540 -1.56 -2.30 -17.89
C LEU A 540 -1.99 -2.35 -19.34
N TYR A 541 -3.31 -2.39 -19.58
CA TYR A 541 -3.90 -2.57 -20.91
C TYR A 541 -4.51 -1.30 -21.50
N ARG A 542 -4.44 -0.18 -20.78
CA ARG A 542 -4.88 1.16 -21.23
C ARG A 542 -6.35 1.22 -21.63
N ASN A 543 -7.21 0.56 -20.87
CA ASN A 543 -8.65 0.57 -21.07
C ASN A 543 -9.36 1.25 -19.89
N HIS A 544 -10.51 1.89 -20.15
CA HIS A 544 -11.31 2.52 -19.09
C HIS A 544 -12.13 1.46 -18.35
N GLY A 545 -11.67 1.02 -17.17
CA GLY A 545 -12.38 0.06 -16.33
C GLY A 545 -13.36 0.71 -15.35
N ILE A 546 -13.72 -0.05 -14.32
CA ILE A 546 -14.52 0.42 -13.17
C ILE A 546 -13.97 -0.05 -11.81
N SER A 547 -13.12 -1.08 -11.83
CA SER A 547 -12.45 -1.60 -10.65
C SER A 547 -11.28 -0.72 -10.21
N SER A 548 -10.90 -0.85 -8.94
CA SER A 548 -9.67 -0.26 -8.40
C SER A 548 -9.30 -0.95 -7.10
N TYR A 549 -7.99 -1.06 -6.85
CA TYR A 549 -7.43 -1.37 -5.54
C TYR A 549 -6.36 -0.34 -5.20
N SER A 550 -6.59 0.44 -4.15
CA SER A 550 -5.58 1.37 -3.62
C SER A 550 -5.80 1.63 -2.14
N SER A 551 -4.70 1.80 -1.39
CA SER A 551 -4.77 2.29 0.00
C SER A 551 -5.24 3.74 0.12
N THR A 552 -5.42 4.42 -1.02
CA THR A 552 -5.80 5.83 -1.16
C THR A 552 -7.09 6.00 -1.97
N LEU A 553 -7.89 4.94 -2.12
CA LEU A 553 -9.14 4.95 -2.89
C LEU A 553 -10.14 5.99 -2.36
N ASN A 554 -10.74 6.76 -3.28
CA ASN A 554 -11.78 7.74 -2.97
C ASN A 554 -13.04 7.09 -2.39
N ALA A 555 -13.50 7.61 -1.25
CA ALA A 555 -14.67 7.06 -0.54
C ALA A 555 -15.97 7.24 -1.33
N ASN A 556 -16.15 8.36 -2.06
CA ASN A 556 -17.37 8.60 -2.83
C ASN A 556 -17.53 7.54 -3.93
N THR A 557 -16.45 7.24 -4.65
CA THR A 557 -16.44 6.19 -5.70
C THR A 557 -16.83 4.84 -5.10
N HIS A 558 -16.21 4.48 -3.98
CA HIS A 558 -16.49 3.22 -3.28
C HIS A 558 -17.96 3.14 -2.83
N HIS A 559 -18.50 4.21 -2.24
CA HIS A 559 -19.89 4.25 -1.78
C HIS A 559 -20.88 4.15 -2.94
N VAL A 560 -20.72 4.98 -3.99
CA VAL A 560 -21.65 4.99 -5.12
C VAL A 560 -21.69 3.63 -5.81
N LEU A 561 -20.53 3.04 -6.12
CA LEU A 561 -20.50 1.76 -6.82
C LEU A 561 -20.98 0.60 -5.95
N GLY A 562 -20.54 0.55 -4.68
CA GLY A 562 -20.97 -0.49 -3.74
C GLY A 562 -22.48 -0.46 -3.46
N ASP A 563 -23.04 0.73 -3.26
CA ASP A 563 -24.46 0.88 -2.97
C ASP A 563 -25.36 0.67 -4.19
N LEU A 564 -24.81 0.77 -5.41
CA LEU A 564 -25.49 0.41 -6.67
C LEU A 564 -25.24 -1.04 -7.10
N GLY A 565 -24.56 -1.85 -6.28
CA GLY A 565 -24.47 -3.30 -6.43
C GLY A 565 -23.14 -3.86 -6.95
N PHE A 566 -22.15 -3.02 -7.25
CA PHE A 566 -20.81 -3.52 -7.55
C PHE A 566 -20.17 -4.12 -6.29
N SER A 567 -19.39 -5.18 -6.47
CA SER A 567 -18.76 -5.86 -5.35
C SER A 567 -17.67 -5.00 -4.71
N THR A 568 -17.71 -4.92 -3.38
CA THR A 568 -16.71 -4.23 -2.57
C THR A 568 -16.30 -5.12 -1.41
N ARG A 569 -15.02 -5.51 -1.36
CA ARG A 569 -14.48 -6.31 -0.25
C ARG A 569 -14.27 -5.46 1.01
N ASN A 570 -13.75 -4.25 0.83
CA ASN A 570 -13.44 -3.31 1.89
C ASN A 570 -13.24 -1.91 1.27
N ILE A 571 -13.05 -0.90 2.12
CA ILE A 571 -12.90 0.51 1.73
C ILE A 571 -11.76 0.82 0.73
N ARG A 572 -10.90 -0.15 0.40
CA ARG A 572 -9.76 0.00 -0.52
C ARG A 572 -10.01 -0.63 -1.90
N ARG A 573 -11.12 -1.36 -2.09
CA ARG A 573 -11.33 -2.20 -3.28
C ARG A 573 -12.74 -2.11 -3.85
N ILE A 574 -12.81 -1.94 -5.15
CA ILE A 574 -14.02 -2.08 -5.97
C ILE A 574 -13.74 -3.12 -7.05
N ASP A 575 -14.60 -4.12 -7.15
CA ASP A 575 -14.51 -5.18 -8.16
C ASP A 575 -15.19 -4.77 -9.47
N LEU A 576 -14.88 -5.51 -10.53
CA LEU A 576 -15.50 -5.36 -11.85
C LEU A 576 -16.85 -6.10 -11.95
N LEU A 577 -17.17 -6.96 -10.97
CA LEU A 577 -18.42 -7.70 -10.89
C LEU A 577 -19.50 -6.93 -10.11
N GLY A 578 -20.76 -7.24 -10.44
CA GLY A 578 -21.95 -6.72 -9.77
C GLY A 578 -22.78 -5.72 -10.59
N GLY A 579 -22.38 -5.45 -11.84
CA GLY A 579 -23.15 -4.61 -12.76
C GLY A 579 -24.49 -5.23 -13.15
N THR A 580 -25.56 -4.43 -13.10
CA THR A 580 -26.90 -4.76 -13.61
C THR A 580 -27.12 -4.14 -14.98
N THR A 581 -28.21 -4.45 -15.67
CA THR A 581 -28.56 -3.77 -16.94
C THR A 581 -28.62 -2.25 -16.77
N ILE A 582 -29.10 -1.76 -15.61
CA ILE A 582 -29.16 -0.33 -15.26
C ILE A 582 -27.76 0.26 -15.11
N THR A 583 -26.93 -0.27 -14.20
CA THR A 583 -25.60 0.30 -13.96
C THR A 583 -24.69 0.15 -15.17
N ASN A 584 -24.80 -0.95 -15.91
CA ASN A 584 -24.04 -1.14 -17.14
C ASN A 584 -24.36 -0.06 -18.19
N TYR A 585 -25.64 0.29 -18.35
CA TYR A 585 -26.04 1.37 -19.25
C TYR A 585 -25.51 2.73 -18.77
N PHE A 586 -25.81 3.09 -17.52
CA PHE A 586 -25.55 4.43 -16.98
C PHE A 586 -24.08 4.74 -16.70
N PHE A 587 -23.24 3.73 -16.42
CA PHE A 587 -21.80 3.90 -16.25
C PHE A 587 -21.01 3.63 -17.55
N GLY A 588 -21.68 3.56 -18.71
CA GLY A 588 -20.94 3.45 -19.97
C GLY A 588 -20.26 2.09 -20.18
N LEU A 589 -20.65 1.02 -19.48
CA LEU A 589 -20.03 -0.30 -19.58
C LEU A 589 -20.44 -1.00 -20.88
N LYS A 590 -19.77 -0.64 -21.97
CA LYS A 590 -20.13 -1.08 -23.31
C LYS A 590 -19.62 -2.49 -23.59
N TYR A 591 -18.35 -2.74 -23.31
CA TYR A 591 -17.67 -3.98 -23.61
C TYR A 591 -17.40 -4.79 -22.35
N PHE A 592 -17.69 -6.08 -22.42
CA PHE A 592 -17.24 -7.06 -21.44
C PHE A 592 -16.52 -8.18 -22.18
N TYR A 593 -15.22 -8.32 -21.94
CA TYR A 593 -14.37 -9.28 -22.64
C TYR A 593 -13.80 -10.30 -21.67
N PHE A 594 -14.24 -11.54 -21.83
CA PHE A 594 -13.72 -12.69 -21.12
C PHE A 594 -12.69 -13.39 -22.01
N ILE A 595 -11.42 -13.37 -21.60
CA ILE A 595 -10.34 -14.09 -22.28
C ILE A 595 -10.15 -15.41 -21.51
N GLY A 596 -10.69 -16.50 -22.07
CA GLY A 596 -10.50 -17.86 -21.58
C GLY A 596 -9.36 -18.61 -22.28
N ASN A 597 -9.09 -19.84 -21.85
CA ASN A 597 -8.05 -20.69 -22.42
C ASN A 597 -8.43 -21.25 -23.80
N GLN A 598 -9.71 -21.57 -24.04
CA GLN A 598 -10.16 -22.25 -25.25
C GLN A 598 -10.88 -21.34 -26.27
N SER A 599 -11.48 -20.23 -25.84
CA SER A 599 -11.96 -19.16 -26.73
C SER A 599 -12.28 -17.88 -25.95
N PRO A 600 -11.99 -16.69 -26.50
CA PRO A 600 -12.39 -15.43 -25.92
C PRO A 600 -13.87 -15.11 -26.26
N HIS A 601 -14.60 -14.53 -25.31
CA HIS A 601 -16.00 -14.10 -25.49
C HIS A 601 -16.12 -12.60 -25.25
N LEU A 602 -16.58 -11.87 -26.27
CA LEU A 602 -16.84 -10.43 -26.19
C LEU A 602 -18.35 -10.17 -26.20
N THR A 603 -18.87 -9.62 -25.11
CA THR A 603 -20.23 -9.08 -25.06
C THR A 603 -20.21 -7.58 -25.35
N VAL A 604 -20.96 -7.16 -26.37
CA VAL A 604 -21.08 -5.75 -26.78
C VAL A 604 -22.50 -5.25 -26.48
N ARG A 605 -22.62 -4.19 -25.68
CA ARG A 605 -23.89 -3.47 -25.53
C ARG A 605 -24.03 -2.42 -26.63
N LYS A 606 -25.16 -2.43 -27.32
CA LYS A 606 -25.41 -1.49 -28.43
C LYS A 606 -25.42 -0.04 -27.95
N GLN A 607 -26.10 0.24 -26.83
CA GLN A 607 -26.30 1.58 -26.31
C GLN A 607 -25.84 1.71 -24.85
N THR A 608 -25.22 2.85 -24.54
CA THR A 608 -24.82 3.26 -23.19
C THR A 608 -24.89 4.79 -23.08
N SER A 609 -24.94 5.31 -21.85
CA SER A 609 -24.85 6.75 -21.57
C SER A 609 -23.49 7.36 -21.90
N GLY A 610 -22.43 6.54 -21.97
CA GLY A 610 -21.06 7.02 -22.16
C GLY A 610 -20.54 7.72 -20.91
N LEU A 611 -19.95 8.92 -21.07
CA LEU A 611 -19.32 9.64 -19.96
C LEU A 611 -20.33 10.37 -19.07
N GLY A 612 -21.51 10.76 -19.59
CA GLY A 612 -22.51 11.48 -18.82
C GLY A 612 -23.92 11.44 -19.42
N PHE A 613 -24.92 11.62 -18.57
CA PHE A 613 -26.34 11.53 -18.90
C PHE A 613 -27.15 12.67 -18.26
N MET A 614 -28.33 12.95 -18.80
CA MET A 614 -29.22 13.99 -18.26
C MET A 614 -30.17 13.41 -17.22
N ALA A 615 -30.38 14.14 -16.13
CA ALA A 615 -31.22 13.73 -15.04
C ALA A 615 -32.11 14.87 -14.55
N ASN A 616 -33.25 14.50 -13.96
CA ASN A 616 -34.05 15.44 -13.18
C ASN A 616 -33.28 15.90 -11.93
N ASP A 617 -33.57 17.11 -11.45
CA ASP A 617 -32.85 17.73 -10.33
C ASP A 617 -32.97 16.92 -9.02
N GLN A 618 -33.97 16.05 -8.90
CA GLN A 618 -34.08 15.05 -7.82
C GLN A 618 -32.81 14.22 -7.63
N ILE A 619 -32.02 14.00 -8.68
CA ILE A 619 -30.76 13.24 -8.61
C ILE A 619 -29.71 13.87 -7.67
N GLN A 620 -29.77 15.19 -7.44
CA GLN A 620 -28.87 15.91 -6.53
C GLN A 620 -29.16 15.60 -5.06
N HIS A 621 -30.40 15.18 -4.76
CA HIS A 621 -30.87 14.87 -3.41
C HIS A 621 -30.94 13.36 -3.15
N LEU A 622 -30.61 12.53 -4.14
CA LEU A 622 -30.63 11.07 -4.00
C LEU A 622 -29.61 10.61 -2.95
N LYS A 623 -30.12 9.92 -1.92
CA LYS A 623 -29.31 9.27 -0.89
C LYS A 623 -29.36 7.76 -1.07
N LEU A 624 -28.20 7.17 -1.37
CA LEU A 624 -28.06 5.72 -1.48
C LEU A 624 -27.92 5.11 -0.08
N LYS A 625 -28.55 3.94 0.12
CA LYS A 625 -28.55 3.22 1.39
C LYS A 625 -27.70 1.97 1.30
N ARG A 626 -26.76 1.80 2.24
CA ARG A 626 -25.89 0.64 2.29
C ARG A 626 -26.67 -0.66 2.36
N SER A 627 -26.24 -1.69 1.61
CA SER A 627 -26.88 -3.02 1.57
C SER A 627 -28.33 -3.04 1.05
N ARG A 628 -28.78 -2.03 0.29
CA ARG A 628 -30.12 -1.95 -0.30
C ARG A 628 -30.05 -1.72 -1.82
N ALA A 629 -29.29 -2.56 -2.53
CA ALA A 629 -28.94 -2.32 -3.92
C ALA A 629 -30.15 -2.17 -4.86
N PHE A 630 -31.18 -3.04 -4.75
CA PHE A 630 -32.35 -2.92 -5.63
C PHE A 630 -33.18 -1.67 -5.37
N ASP A 631 -33.40 -1.29 -4.11
CA ASP A 631 -34.09 -0.03 -3.79
C ASP A 631 -33.31 1.17 -4.31
N ASN A 632 -31.99 1.15 -4.12
CA ASN A 632 -31.09 2.20 -4.61
C ASN A 632 -31.14 2.31 -6.13
N LEU A 633 -31.09 1.19 -6.86
CA LEU A 633 -31.20 1.17 -8.32
C LEU A 633 -32.55 1.72 -8.79
N ASN A 634 -33.63 1.35 -8.10
CA ASN A 634 -34.97 1.85 -8.41
C ASN A 634 -35.06 3.37 -8.21
N HIS A 635 -34.67 3.86 -7.03
CA HIS A 635 -34.65 5.28 -6.72
C HIS A 635 -33.69 6.07 -7.61
N PHE A 636 -32.57 5.46 -8.00
CA PHE A 636 -31.63 6.06 -8.94
C PHE A 636 -32.31 6.33 -10.29
N VAL A 637 -32.96 5.33 -10.90
CA VAL A 637 -33.64 5.53 -12.20
C VAL A 637 -34.86 6.46 -12.08
N GLN A 638 -35.58 6.41 -10.95
CA GLN A 638 -36.66 7.35 -10.65
C GLN A 638 -36.14 8.79 -10.60
N ALA A 639 -35.05 9.04 -9.87
CA ALA A 639 -34.43 10.36 -9.77
C ALA A 639 -33.81 10.84 -11.10
N VAL A 640 -33.30 9.92 -11.94
CA VAL A 640 -32.87 10.25 -13.30
C VAL A 640 -34.05 10.69 -14.16
N SER A 641 -35.14 9.91 -14.14
CA SER A 641 -36.30 10.15 -15.01
C SER A 641 -37.26 11.23 -14.52
N GLY A 642 -37.21 11.60 -13.23
CA GLY A 642 -38.19 12.46 -12.59
C GLY A 642 -39.59 11.81 -12.51
N THR A 643 -39.63 10.49 -12.29
CA THR A 643 -40.88 9.71 -12.20
C THR A 643 -40.86 8.76 -11.00
N ASN A 644 -42.04 8.38 -10.51
CA ASN A 644 -42.19 7.38 -9.44
C ASN A 644 -42.45 5.97 -9.98
N LYS A 645 -42.14 5.71 -11.27
CA LYS A 645 -42.35 4.38 -11.88
C LYS A 645 -41.46 3.34 -11.22
N GLN A 646 -41.95 2.10 -11.15
CA GLN A 646 -41.17 0.97 -10.68
C GLN A 646 -40.31 0.41 -11.83
N TYR A 647 -39.00 0.37 -11.62
CA TYR A 647 -38.00 -0.17 -12.54
C TYR A 647 -37.45 -1.52 -12.06
N LEU A 648 -37.39 -1.71 -10.74
CA LEU A 648 -37.04 -2.97 -10.09
C LEU A 648 -38.31 -3.53 -9.45
N VAL A 649 -38.65 -4.77 -9.80
CA VAL A 649 -39.88 -5.42 -9.32
C VAL A 649 -39.48 -6.73 -8.67
N LYS A 650 -39.88 -6.90 -7.41
CA LYS A 650 -39.63 -8.14 -6.67
C LYS A 650 -40.45 -9.28 -7.27
N PRO A 651 -39.86 -10.47 -7.49
CA PRO A 651 -40.63 -11.65 -7.84
C PRO A 651 -41.44 -12.15 -6.63
N THR A 652 -42.43 -12.99 -6.89
CA THR A 652 -43.21 -13.64 -5.82
C THR A 652 -42.48 -14.91 -5.39
N ILE A 653 -42.06 -15.00 -4.14
CA ILE A 653 -41.42 -16.20 -3.60
C ILE A 653 -42.48 -17.30 -3.49
N VAL A 654 -42.23 -18.44 -4.12
CA VAL A 654 -43.12 -19.61 -4.12
C VAL A 654 -42.77 -20.53 -2.96
N SER A 655 -41.48 -20.86 -2.81
CA SER A 655 -41.00 -21.72 -1.73
C SER A 655 -39.52 -21.47 -1.45
N THR A 656 -39.10 -21.79 -0.23
CA THR A 656 -37.69 -21.80 0.15
C THR A 656 -37.37 -23.06 0.93
N ALA A 657 -36.20 -23.63 0.70
CA ALA A 657 -35.70 -24.76 1.47
C ALA A 657 -34.24 -24.54 1.84
N LYS A 658 -33.88 -24.99 3.05
CA LYS A 658 -32.51 -25.17 3.50
C LYS A 658 -32.31 -26.66 3.78
N TYR A 659 -31.23 -27.21 3.29
CA TYR A 659 -30.85 -28.59 3.55
C TYR A 659 -29.34 -28.66 3.81
N VAL A 660 -28.91 -29.68 4.53
CA VAL A 660 -27.51 -29.89 4.86
C VAL A 660 -27.09 -31.22 4.26
N THR A 661 -25.96 -31.22 3.57
CA THR A 661 -25.30 -32.43 3.06
C THR A 661 -23.98 -32.62 3.80
N ARG A 662 -23.32 -33.75 3.58
CA ARG A 662 -21.97 -33.99 4.13
C ARG A 662 -20.97 -32.90 3.71
N ASP A 663 -21.11 -32.37 2.49
CA ASP A 663 -20.08 -31.53 1.86
C ASP A 663 -20.44 -30.04 1.82
N TYR A 664 -21.72 -29.67 1.93
CA TYR A 664 -22.17 -28.28 1.83
C TYR A 664 -23.55 -28.01 2.48
N PHE A 665 -23.78 -26.74 2.79
CA PHE A 665 -25.08 -26.17 3.12
C PHE A 665 -25.82 -25.77 1.84
N GLY A 666 -26.98 -26.36 1.60
CA GLY A 666 -27.80 -26.14 0.42
C GLY A 666 -28.96 -25.17 0.72
N TYR A 667 -29.16 -24.21 -0.17
CA TYR A 667 -30.29 -23.28 -0.14
C TYR A 667 -31.00 -23.32 -1.48
N LYS A 668 -32.33 -23.45 -1.47
CA LYS A 668 -33.18 -23.42 -2.66
C LYS A 668 -34.22 -22.34 -2.50
N VAL A 669 -34.37 -21.50 -3.51
CA VAL A 669 -35.38 -20.44 -3.58
C VAL A 669 -36.12 -20.57 -4.89
N GLN A 670 -37.40 -20.90 -4.82
CA GLN A 670 -38.29 -20.89 -5.98
C GLN A 670 -39.09 -19.60 -5.98
N PHE A 671 -39.16 -18.95 -7.14
CA PHE A 671 -39.89 -17.71 -7.29
C PHE A 671 -40.56 -17.62 -8.66
N MET A 672 -41.67 -16.91 -8.70
CA MET A 672 -42.39 -16.54 -9.92
C MET A 672 -41.99 -15.13 -10.35
N ALA A 673 -41.47 -14.99 -11.57
CA ALA A 673 -41.04 -13.72 -12.12
C ALA A 673 -42.23 -12.77 -12.36
N ASN A 674 -42.19 -11.57 -11.79
CA ASN A 674 -43.23 -10.56 -11.97
C ASN A 674 -42.97 -9.61 -13.15
N THR A 675 -41.83 -9.76 -13.82
CA THR A 675 -41.43 -8.97 -14.99
C THR A 675 -40.87 -9.86 -16.09
N LYS A 676 -40.92 -9.38 -17.33
CA LYS A 676 -40.18 -9.94 -18.45
C LYS A 676 -38.85 -9.20 -18.57
N GLY A 677 -37.73 -9.88 -18.34
CA GLY A 677 -36.43 -9.23 -18.31
C GLY A 677 -35.34 -9.98 -17.54
N PRO A 678 -34.15 -9.37 -17.42
CA PRO A 678 -33.07 -9.88 -16.60
C PRO A 678 -33.43 -9.79 -15.12
N HIS A 679 -33.14 -10.86 -14.38
CA HIS A 679 -33.33 -10.94 -12.94
C HIS A 679 -31.99 -11.12 -12.22
N TYR A 680 -31.92 -10.65 -10.99
CA TYR A 680 -30.72 -10.70 -10.15
C TYR A 680 -31.06 -11.12 -8.71
N LEU A 681 -30.09 -11.79 -8.08
CA LEU A 681 -30.06 -12.06 -6.64
C LEU A 681 -28.98 -11.18 -6.00
N TYR A 682 -29.31 -10.52 -4.90
CA TYR A 682 -28.37 -9.69 -4.16
C TYR A 682 -28.07 -10.29 -2.79
N ILE A 683 -26.79 -10.47 -2.47
CA ILE A 683 -26.35 -11.05 -1.19
C ILE A 683 -25.39 -10.07 -0.49
N PRO A 684 -25.91 -9.11 0.28
CA PRO A 684 -25.09 -8.10 0.93
C PRO A 684 -24.27 -8.68 2.08
N ARG A 685 -23.04 -8.17 2.24
CA ARG A 685 -22.18 -8.43 3.42
C ARG A 685 -21.82 -9.90 3.67
N THR A 686 -21.96 -10.75 2.65
CA THR A 686 -21.54 -12.17 2.72
C THR A 686 -20.27 -12.38 1.91
N ARG A 687 -19.30 -13.11 2.48
CA ARG A 687 -18.12 -13.58 1.75
C ARG A 687 -18.49 -14.88 1.04
N LEU A 688 -18.48 -14.88 -0.30
CA LEU A 688 -19.00 -15.96 -1.14
C LEU A 688 -17.91 -16.93 -1.62
N ILE A 689 -16.81 -17.02 -0.87
CA ILE A 689 -15.76 -18.01 -1.15
C ILE A 689 -16.31 -19.41 -0.91
N GLY A 690 -16.16 -20.29 -1.89
CA GLY A 690 -16.67 -21.66 -1.82
C GLY A 690 -18.20 -21.74 -1.94
N VAL A 691 -18.84 -20.71 -2.49
CA VAL A 691 -20.27 -20.71 -2.79
C VAL A 691 -20.48 -20.92 -4.29
N SER A 692 -21.28 -21.91 -4.65
CA SER A 692 -21.69 -22.16 -6.04
C SER A 692 -23.17 -21.81 -6.23
N PHE A 693 -23.48 -21.17 -7.34
CA PHE A 693 -24.84 -20.76 -7.71
C PHE A 693 -25.33 -21.57 -8.90
N TYR A 694 -26.59 -21.97 -8.86
CA TYR A 694 -27.29 -22.63 -9.94
C TYR A 694 -28.62 -21.93 -10.20
N VAL A 695 -28.97 -21.77 -11.46
CA VAL A 695 -30.29 -21.24 -11.87
C VAL A 695 -30.94 -22.27 -12.78
N ASN A 696 -32.12 -22.76 -12.39
CA ASN A 696 -32.85 -23.81 -13.08
C ASN A 696 -31.96 -25.04 -13.37
N GLY A 697 -31.12 -25.42 -12.39
CA GLY A 697 -30.18 -26.55 -12.49
C GLY A 697 -28.85 -26.23 -13.20
N GLN A 698 -28.73 -25.11 -13.91
CA GLN A 698 -27.50 -24.73 -14.59
C GLN A 698 -26.54 -23.99 -13.66
N LYS A 699 -25.29 -24.46 -13.58
CA LYS A 699 -24.25 -23.84 -12.75
C LYS A 699 -23.79 -22.51 -13.35
N LEU A 700 -23.78 -21.46 -12.54
CA LEU A 700 -23.18 -20.18 -12.92
C LEU A 700 -21.65 -20.23 -12.83
N SER A 701 -20.99 -19.29 -13.50
CA SER A 701 -19.53 -19.19 -13.47
C SER A 701 -19.01 -19.02 -12.04
N ASN A 702 -17.91 -19.71 -11.71
CA ASN A 702 -17.20 -19.55 -10.44
C ASN A 702 -16.61 -18.14 -10.24
N LEU A 703 -16.70 -17.25 -11.24
CA LEU A 703 -16.40 -15.83 -11.06
C LEU A 703 -17.24 -15.18 -9.95
N TYR A 704 -18.46 -15.67 -9.73
CA TYR A 704 -19.36 -15.25 -8.66
C TYR A 704 -19.14 -16.02 -7.35
N SER A 705 -18.01 -16.72 -7.21
CA SER A 705 -17.65 -17.45 -5.99
C SER A 705 -16.54 -16.71 -5.22
N GLY A 706 -16.75 -15.42 -4.97
CA GLY A 706 -15.70 -14.45 -4.66
C GLY A 706 -15.89 -13.63 -3.38
N LEU A 707 -15.23 -12.47 -3.33
CA LEU A 707 -15.09 -11.64 -2.13
C LEU A 707 -16.20 -10.56 -2.03
N GLY A 708 -17.24 -10.80 -1.23
CA GLY A 708 -18.07 -9.74 -0.61
C GLY A 708 -19.11 -9.05 -1.51
N THR A 709 -20.34 -8.89 -0.99
CA THR A 709 -21.51 -8.18 -1.57
C THR A 709 -21.66 -8.35 -3.08
N GLU A 710 -22.35 -9.42 -3.50
CA GLU A 710 -22.47 -9.74 -4.92
C GLU A 710 -23.91 -9.56 -5.43
N MET A 711 -24.00 -9.01 -6.64
CA MET A 711 -25.18 -9.00 -7.48
C MET A 711 -25.03 -10.13 -8.50
N ILE A 712 -25.75 -11.22 -8.29
CA ILE A 712 -25.67 -12.46 -9.06
C ILE A 712 -26.69 -12.39 -10.21
N PRO A 713 -26.27 -12.43 -11.48
CA PRO A 713 -27.22 -12.47 -12.60
C PRO A 713 -27.89 -13.84 -12.66
N MET A 714 -29.21 -13.85 -12.67
CA MET A 714 -30.00 -15.07 -12.79
C MET A 714 -30.46 -15.36 -14.22
N GLY A 715 -30.08 -14.51 -15.17
CA GLY A 715 -30.51 -14.62 -16.57
C GLY A 715 -31.84 -13.94 -16.85
N TYR A 716 -32.36 -14.19 -18.05
CA TYR A 716 -33.58 -13.57 -18.56
C TYR A 716 -34.79 -14.48 -18.30
N MET A 717 -35.90 -13.91 -17.81
CA MET A 717 -37.13 -14.65 -17.48
C MET A 717 -38.36 -13.98 -18.08
N GLN A 718 -39.40 -14.78 -18.35
CA GLN A 718 -40.73 -14.27 -18.74
C GLN A 718 -41.58 -13.98 -17.50
N LYS A 719 -42.52 -13.03 -17.61
CA LYS A 719 -43.50 -12.78 -16.55
C LYS A 719 -44.37 -14.03 -16.33
N GLY A 720 -44.56 -14.44 -15.09
CA GLY A 720 -45.25 -15.68 -14.69
C GLY A 720 -44.37 -16.94 -14.67
N GLN A 721 -43.14 -16.87 -15.19
CA GLN A 721 -42.23 -18.02 -15.17
C GLN A 721 -41.78 -18.33 -13.74
N VAL A 722 -41.99 -19.57 -13.28
CA VAL A 722 -41.40 -20.08 -12.05
C VAL A 722 -39.96 -20.50 -12.33
N SER A 723 -39.01 -19.98 -11.55
CA SER A 723 -37.58 -20.32 -11.63
C SER A 723 -37.06 -20.72 -10.25
N THR A 724 -36.01 -21.53 -10.26
CA THR A 724 -35.34 -22.01 -9.05
C THR A 724 -33.91 -21.50 -9.03
N VAL A 725 -33.50 -20.88 -7.92
CA VAL A 725 -32.10 -20.62 -7.60
C VAL A 725 -31.66 -21.59 -6.53
N THR A 726 -30.54 -22.26 -6.75
CA THR A 726 -29.90 -23.14 -5.79
C THR A 726 -28.51 -22.62 -5.45
N ILE A 727 -28.19 -22.59 -4.16
CA ILE A 727 -26.93 -22.07 -3.62
C ILE A 727 -26.32 -23.18 -2.79
N HIS A 728 -25.09 -23.56 -3.11
CA HIS A 728 -24.31 -24.51 -2.31
C HIS A 728 -23.17 -23.73 -1.66
N ALA A 729 -23.11 -23.72 -0.33
CA ALA A 729 -22.09 -23.01 0.41
C ALA A 729 -21.32 -23.99 1.32
N ASN A 730 -19.99 -23.93 1.29
CA ASN A 730 -19.14 -24.71 2.20
C ASN A 730 -19.26 -24.27 3.68
N LYS A 731 -19.72 -23.04 3.92
CA LYS A 731 -20.02 -22.47 5.22
C LYS A 731 -21.47 -22.02 5.26
N GLU A 732 -22.09 -22.19 6.41
CA GLU A 732 -23.48 -21.79 6.59
C GLU A 732 -23.64 -20.28 6.38
N LEU A 733 -24.59 -19.91 5.53
CA LEU A 733 -25.03 -18.54 5.35
C LEU A 733 -25.94 -18.14 6.51
N SER A 734 -25.81 -16.90 6.99
CA SER A 734 -26.58 -16.38 8.12
C SER A 734 -28.10 -16.39 7.91
N LYS A 735 -28.56 -16.43 6.66
CA LYS A 735 -29.97 -16.54 6.26
C LYS A 735 -30.08 -17.04 4.83
N ILE A 736 -31.24 -17.58 4.48
CA ILE A 736 -31.58 -17.93 3.09
C ILE A 736 -31.59 -16.64 2.26
N PRO A 737 -30.78 -16.52 1.19
CA PRO A 737 -30.77 -15.32 0.35
C PRO A 737 -32.05 -15.19 -0.47
N GLN A 738 -32.85 -14.16 -0.19
CA GLN A 738 -34.16 -13.92 -0.83
C GLN A 738 -34.29 -12.52 -1.45
N ASP A 739 -33.25 -11.70 -1.40
CA ASP A 739 -33.29 -10.37 -2.01
C ASP A 739 -33.14 -10.53 -3.52
N LEU A 740 -34.27 -10.60 -4.22
CA LEU A 740 -34.38 -10.89 -5.65
C LEU A 740 -35.12 -9.74 -6.34
N SER A 741 -34.71 -9.41 -7.57
CA SER A 741 -35.44 -8.43 -8.36
C SER A 741 -35.30 -8.65 -9.86
N GLY A 742 -36.39 -8.42 -10.58
CA GLY A 742 -36.45 -8.35 -12.04
C GLY A 742 -36.49 -6.90 -12.51
N ILE A 743 -35.82 -6.63 -13.63
CA ILE A 743 -35.85 -5.29 -14.25
C ILE A 743 -37.04 -5.18 -15.19
N ASN A 744 -37.88 -4.16 -14.98
CA ASN A 744 -38.93 -3.80 -15.93
C ASN A 744 -38.30 -3.12 -17.17
N MET A 745 -37.99 -3.94 -18.17
CA MET A 745 -37.32 -3.49 -19.40
C MET A 745 -38.14 -2.48 -20.20
N THR A 746 -39.47 -2.55 -20.16
CA THR A 746 -40.33 -1.60 -20.87
C THR A 746 -40.18 -0.20 -20.30
N ASN A 747 -40.19 -0.06 -18.96
CA ASN A 747 -39.98 1.22 -18.31
C ASN A 747 -38.53 1.71 -18.51
N LEU A 748 -37.54 0.82 -18.36
CA LEU A 748 -36.13 1.18 -18.51
C LEU A 748 -35.81 1.65 -19.94
N ARG A 749 -36.29 0.95 -20.97
CA ARG A 749 -36.05 1.32 -22.39
C ARG A 749 -36.55 2.73 -22.74
N ARG A 750 -37.64 3.20 -22.10
CA ARG A 750 -38.10 4.59 -22.29
C ARG A 750 -37.10 5.61 -21.74
N VAL A 751 -36.49 5.30 -20.60
CA VAL A 751 -35.42 6.13 -20.02
C VAL A 751 -34.17 6.06 -20.91
N GLU A 752 -33.75 4.88 -21.34
CA GLU A 752 -32.60 4.71 -22.25
C GLU A 752 -32.80 5.45 -23.58
N ALA A 753 -33.99 5.40 -24.17
CA ALA A 753 -34.31 6.12 -25.40
C ALA A 753 -34.15 7.63 -25.22
N TYR A 754 -34.66 8.18 -24.12
CA TYR A 754 -34.46 9.58 -23.77
C TYR A 754 -32.97 9.92 -23.60
N GLN A 755 -32.23 9.09 -22.85
CA GLN A 755 -30.80 9.31 -22.61
C GLN A 755 -29.97 9.20 -23.90
N ASN A 756 -30.30 8.29 -24.82
CA ASN A 756 -29.57 8.16 -26.09
C ASN A 756 -29.66 9.44 -26.95
N ALA A 757 -30.76 10.18 -26.85
CA ALA A 757 -30.95 11.46 -27.54
C ALA A 757 -30.29 12.65 -26.81
N HIS A 758 -30.15 12.60 -25.47
CA HIS A 758 -29.72 13.75 -24.64
C HIS A 758 -28.41 13.52 -23.88
N LYS A 759 -27.72 12.38 -24.05
CA LYS A 759 -26.46 12.10 -23.35
C LYS A 759 -25.36 13.08 -23.75
N PHE A 760 -24.39 13.26 -22.85
CA PHE A 760 -23.22 14.06 -23.11
C PHE A 760 -22.36 13.42 -24.20
N LYS A 761 -22.06 14.19 -25.26
CA LYS A 761 -21.24 13.75 -26.39
C LYS A 761 -19.92 14.48 -26.37
N LEU A 762 -18.82 13.74 -26.24
CA LEU A 762 -17.47 14.31 -26.36
C LEU A 762 -17.25 14.89 -27.76
N GLN A 763 -16.64 16.06 -27.84
CA GLN A 763 -16.33 16.73 -29.11
C GLN A 763 -15.20 16.03 -29.86
N GLN A 764 -14.17 15.56 -29.14
CA GLN A 764 -13.01 14.86 -29.69
C GLN A 764 -12.70 13.63 -28.82
N PRO A 765 -13.51 12.56 -28.91
CA PRO A 765 -13.33 11.38 -28.06
C PRO A 765 -11.95 10.72 -28.22
N ASN A 766 -11.35 10.81 -29.43
CA ASN A 766 -10.01 10.30 -29.70
C ASN A 766 -8.90 11.11 -29.02
N GLN A 767 -9.16 12.39 -28.68
CA GLN A 767 -8.24 13.27 -27.97
C GLN A 767 -8.51 13.32 -26.46
N LEU A 768 -9.48 12.54 -25.97
CA LEU A 768 -9.59 12.33 -24.53
C LEU A 768 -8.27 11.70 -24.09
N ASN A 769 -7.44 12.50 -23.42
CA ASN A 769 -6.19 11.99 -22.90
C ASN A 769 -6.50 10.79 -22.01
N GLU A 770 -5.62 9.79 -21.99
CA GLU A 770 -5.84 8.55 -21.21
C GLU A 770 -5.98 8.81 -19.71
N HIS A 771 -5.74 10.06 -19.30
CA HIS A 771 -5.83 10.60 -17.97
C HIS A 771 -7.18 11.27 -17.64
N GLY A 772 -7.99 11.64 -18.63
CA GLY A 772 -9.31 12.24 -18.43
C GLY A 772 -9.34 13.60 -17.75
N ALA A 773 -8.20 14.26 -17.53
CA ALA A 773 -8.11 15.50 -16.74
C ALA A 773 -8.72 16.72 -17.47
N HIS A 774 -8.77 16.69 -18.80
CA HIS A 774 -9.30 17.78 -19.62
C HIS A 774 -10.17 17.20 -20.72
N PHE A 775 -11.43 17.63 -20.81
CA PHE A 775 -12.32 17.21 -21.88
C PHE A 775 -13.43 18.22 -22.14
N LYS A 776 -13.90 18.23 -23.38
CA LYS A 776 -15.02 19.05 -23.85
C LYS A 776 -16.06 18.20 -24.56
N GLY A 777 -17.30 18.64 -24.48
CA GLY A 777 -18.39 18.00 -25.20
C GLY A 777 -19.64 18.86 -25.21
N HIS A 778 -20.67 18.31 -25.84
CA HIS A 778 -21.95 18.97 -26.01
C HIS A 778 -23.05 18.15 -25.38
N VAL A 779 -24.09 18.85 -24.94
CA VAL A 779 -25.32 18.23 -24.47
C VAL A 779 -26.52 19.06 -24.90
N ASN A 780 -27.60 18.37 -25.25
CA ASN A 780 -28.89 18.99 -25.52
C ASN A 780 -29.79 18.75 -24.31
N VAL A 781 -30.28 19.82 -23.71
CA VAL A 781 -31.02 19.82 -22.46
C VAL A 781 -32.50 20.11 -22.76
N SER A 782 -33.37 19.22 -22.29
CA SER A 782 -34.82 19.41 -22.37
C SER A 782 -35.38 20.12 -21.13
N GLY A 783 -36.66 20.48 -21.12
CA GLY A 783 -37.31 21.13 -19.98
C GLY A 783 -37.34 20.33 -18.66
N ARG A 784 -37.31 18.99 -18.69
CA ARG A 784 -37.56 18.15 -17.48
C ARG A 784 -36.29 17.61 -16.79
N ALA A 785 -35.21 17.44 -17.53
CA ALA A 785 -33.93 16.94 -17.02
C ALA A 785 -32.88 18.03 -17.17
N LYS A 786 -32.67 18.80 -16.10
CA LYS A 786 -31.81 20.00 -16.08
C LYS A 786 -30.47 19.75 -15.40
N THR A 787 -30.17 18.54 -14.97
CA THR A 787 -28.89 18.19 -14.37
C THR A 787 -28.12 17.25 -15.29
N LEU A 788 -26.98 17.69 -15.82
CA LEU A 788 -26.00 16.80 -16.42
C LEU A 788 -25.24 16.07 -15.31
N VAL A 789 -25.25 14.74 -15.32
CA VAL A 789 -24.48 13.89 -14.40
C VAL A 789 -23.36 13.22 -15.17
N LEU A 790 -22.13 13.38 -14.69
CA LEU A 790 -20.95 12.72 -15.23
C LEU A 790 -20.68 11.46 -14.41
N THR A 791 -20.29 10.39 -15.08
CA THR A 791 -19.95 9.09 -14.48
C THR A 791 -18.56 9.08 -13.86
N ILE A 792 -18.18 10.18 -13.23
CA ILE A 792 -16.89 10.41 -12.56
C ILE A 792 -17.20 10.87 -11.13
N PRO A 793 -16.39 10.49 -10.13
CA PRO A 793 -16.67 10.86 -8.75
C PRO A 793 -16.52 12.35 -8.54
N PHE A 794 -17.34 12.88 -7.64
CA PHE A 794 -17.23 14.25 -7.20
C PHE A 794 -15.89 14.50 -6.53
N ASP A 795 -15.15 15.47 -7.08
CA ASP A 795 -13.92 16.00 -6.54
C ASP A 795 -13.97 17.54 -6.63
N LYS A 796 -13.46 18.21 -5.61
CA LYS A 796 -13.34 19.67 -5.58
C LYS A 796 -12.27 20.21 -6.55
N GLY A 797 -11.47 19.34 -7.17
CA GLY A 797 -10.52 19.67 -8.22
C GLY A 797 -11.16 19.95 -9.59
N TRP A 798 -12.41 19.51 -9.83
CA TRP A 798 -13.11 19.77 -11.08
C TRP A 798 -13.54 21.23 -11.21
N ARG A 799 -13.15 21.87 -12.31
CA ARG A 799 -13.69 23.15 -12.77
C ARG A 799 -14.44 22.95 -14.07
N VAL A 800 -15.60 23.58 -14.18
CA VAL A 800 -16.49 23.44 -15.34
C VAL A 800 -16.78 24.80 -15.93
N LYS A 801 -16.69 24.89 -17.25
CA LYS A 801 -17.27 26.00 -18.00
C LYS A 801 -18.45 25.50 -18.81
N VAL A 802 -19.57 26.21 -18.75
CA VAL A 802 -20.76 26.01 -19.59
C VAL A 802 -20.85 27.23 -20.50
N ASP A 803 -20.80 27.02 -21.82
CA ASP A 803 -20.76 28.06 -22.85
C ASP A 803 -19.71 29.14 -22.57
N GLY A 804 -18.52 28.72 -22.12
CA GLY A 804 -17.40 29.60 -21.79
C GLY A 804 -17.43 30.21 -20.37
N HIS A 805 -18.58 30.19 -19.69
CA HIS A 805 -18.73 30.76 -18.34
C HIS A 805 -18.51 29.72 -17.24
N GLN A 806 -17.78 30.10 -16.18
CA GLN A 806 -17.51 29.21 -15.06
C GLN A 806 -18.79 28.84 -14.31
N GLN A 807 -18.96 27.56 -14.00
CA GLN A 807 -20.10 27.05 -13.25
C GLN A 807 -19.67 26.07 -12.15
N ALA A 808 -20.37 26.12 -11.02
CA ALA A 808 -20.11 25.24 -9.89
C ALA A 808 -20.53 23.80 -10.19
N VAL A 809 -19.64 22.85 -9.88
CA VAL A 809 -19.97 21.42 -9.81
C VAL A 809 -20.73 21.12 -8.52
N LYS A 810 -21.76 20.29 -8.61
CA LYS A 810 -22.54 19.77 -7.47
C LYS A 810 -22.34 18.27 -7.33
N LYS A 811 -22.64 17.74 -6.16
CA LYS A 811 -22.77 16.29 -5.97
C LYS A 811 -24.11 15.83 -6.54
N ALA A 812 -24.08 14.78 -7.35
CA ALA A 812 -25.27 14.10 -7.86
C ALA A 812 -25.15 12.58 -7.61
N ALA A 813 -26.28 11.86 -7.61
CA ALA A 813 -26.32 10.41 -7.54
C ALA A 813 -25.49 9.80 -6.38
N GLY A 814 -25.55 10.42 -5.20
CA GLY A 814 -24.83 9.95 -4.01
C GLY A 814 -23.32 10.22 -3.98
N GLY A 815 -22.70 10.78 -5.03
CA GLY A 815 -21.26 11.05 -5.03
C GLY A 815 -20.59 11.29 -6.38
N LEU A 816 -21.34 11.45 -7.45
CA LEU A 816 -20.85 11.77 -8.80
C LEU A 816 -20.86 13.29 -9.06
N VAL A 817 -20.16 13.72 -10.12
CA VAL A 817 -20.17 15.12 -10.58
C VAL A 817 -21.51 15.43 -11.27
N GLY A 818 -22.14 16.55 -10.88
CA GLY A 818 -23.34 17.09 -11.50
C GLY A 818 -23.19 18.58 -11.87
N VAL A 819 -23.81 19.00 -12.96
CA VAL A 819 -23.85 20.38 -13.45
C VAL A 819 -25.31 20.72 -13.81
N GLN A 820 -25.85 21.79 -13.25
CA GLN A 820 -27.19 22.26 -13.61
C GLN A 820 -27.13 23.06 -14.91
N LEU A 821 -28.08 22.87 -15.80
CA LEU A 821 -28.11 23.49 -17.12
C LEU A 821 -29.51 24.03 -17.40
N SER A 822 -29.58 25.13 -18.15
CA SER A 822 -30.82 25.60 -18.74
C SER A 822 -31.25 24.69 -19.90
N PRO A 823 -32.53 24.70 -20.30
CA PRO A 823 -32.94 24.09 -21.56
C PRO A 823 -32.19 24.72 -22.75
N GLY A 824 -31.74 23.90 -23.70
CA GLY A 824 -30.96 24.35 -24.85
C GLY A 824 -29.76 23.45 -25.17
N ARG A 825 -28.99 23.84 -26.18
CA ARG A 825 -27.73 23.19 -26.54
C ARG A 825 -26.59 23.90 -25.81
N HIS A 826 -25.77 23.13 -25.12
CA HIS A 826 -24.65 23.65 -24.33
C HIS A 826 -23.33 23.01 -24.75
N GLU A 827 -22.26 23.80 -24.83
CA GLU A 827 -20.88 23.32 -24.82
C GLU A 827 -20.37 23.33 -23.38
N ILE A 828 -19.76 22.22 -22.95
CA ILE A 828 -19.28 22.07 -21.58
C ILE A 828 -17.83 21.60 -21.58
N ALA A 829 -16.98 22.31 -20.86
CA ALA A 829 -15.56 22.03 -20.71
C ALA A 829 -15.22 21.70 -19.26
N PHE A 830 -14.66 20.52 -19.02
CA PHE A 830 -14.18 20.05 -17.73
C PHE A 830 -12.66 20.12 -17.66
N ASN A 831 -12.14 20.65 -16.56
CA ASN A 831 -10.71 20.72 -16.29
C ASN A 831 -10.43 20.36 -14.83
N TYR A 832 -9.69 19.29 -14.62
CA TYR A 832 -9.23 18.87 -13.30
C TYR A 832 -7.98 19.63 -12.90
N HIS A 833 -7.98 20.15 -11.68
CA HIS A 833 -6.82 20.78 -11.08
C HIS A 833 -6.50 20.07 -9.77
N ILE A 834 -5.21 19.82 -9.55
CA ILE A 834 -4.74 19.25 -8.28
C ILE A 834 -5.01 20.26 -7.17
N LYS A 835 -5.99 19.95 -6.32
CA LYS A 835 -6.39 20.86 -5.26
C LYS A 835 -5.26 21.02 -4.25
N GLY A 836 -4.94 22.27 -3.94
CA GLY A 836 -3.86 22.62 -3.01
C GLY A 836 -2.47 22.65 -3.62
N LEU A 837 -2.31 22.38 -4.93
CA LEU A 837 -0.98 22.42 -5.57
C LEU A 837 -0.36 23.81 -5.48
N LEU A 838 -1.10 24.86 -5.83
CA LEU A 838 -0.61 26.24 -5.74
C LEU A 838 -0.29 26.61 -4.28
N ALA A 839 -1.17 26.27 -3.33
CA ALA A 839 -0.92 26.53 -1.91
C ALA A 839 0.34 25.78 -1.42
N GLY A 840 0.49 24.51 -1.81
CA GLY A 840 1.68 23.71 -1.53
C GLY A 840 2.95 24.32 -2.14
N ALA A 841 2.89 24.78 -3.39
CA ALA A 841 4.00 25.45 -4.07
C ALA A 841 4.40 26.76 -3.37
N LEU A 842 3.43 27.58 -2.94
CA LEU A 842 3.70 28.80 -2.19
C LEU A 842 4.33 28.51 -0.81
N VAL A 843 3.83 27.50 -0.09
CA VAL A 843 4.41 27.07 1.19
C VAL A 843 5.81 26.49 0.99
N THR A 844 6.04 25.75 -0.10
CA THR A 844 7.37 25.26 -0.48
C THR A 844 8.32 26.40 -0.80
N LEU A 845 7.90 27.39 -1.58
CA LEU A 845 8.70 28.59 -1.85
C LEU A 845 9.04 29.32 -0.55
N ALA A 846 8.07 29.52 0.35
CA ALA A 846 8.31 30.11 1.67
C ALA A 846 9.30 29.30 2.51
N GLY A 847 9.20 27.96 2.50
CA GLY A 847 10.15 27.06 3.16
C GLY A 847 11.56 27.20 2.61
N LEU A 848 11.72 27.20 1.28
CA LEU A 848 13.01 27.36 0.60
C LEU A 848 13.61 28.75 0.84
N LEU A 849 12.81 29.81 0.80
CA LEU A 849 13.24 31.17 1.14
C LEU A 849 13.64 31.27 2.61
N GLY A 850 12.92 30.62 3.52
CA GLY A 850 13.29 30.52 4.94
C GLY A 850 14.62 29.80 5.15
N LEU A 851 14.88 28.72 4.41
CA LEU A 851 16.17 28.03 4.41
C LEU A 851 17.30 28.93 3.89
N CYS A 852 17.07 29.63 2.79
CA CYS A 852 18.05 30.55 2.20
C CYS A 852 18.35 31.71 3.15
N GLY A 853 17.30 32.37 3.67
CA GLY A 853 17.42 33.48 4.61
C GLY A 853 18.16 33.08 5.90
N THR A 854 17.86 31.90 6.45
CA THR A 854 18.57 31.40 7.65
C THR A 854 20.02 31.02 7.38
N ALA A 855 20.34 30.51 6.19
CA ALA A 855 21.72 30.27 5.77
C ALA A 855 22.50 31.58 5.62
N VAL A 856 21.90 32.61 5.02
CA VAL A 856 22.49 33.95 4.86
C VAL A 856 22.71 34.63 6.22
N TRP A 857 21.67 34.67 7.07
CA TRP A 857 21.75 35.23 8.43
C TRP A 857 22.89 34.61 9.24
N ARG A 858 23.03 33.28 9.18
CA ARG A 858 24.11 32.56 9.87
C ARG A 858 25.49 32.90 9.35
N ARG A 859 25.64 33.17 8.05
CA ARG A 859 26.93 33.63 7.49
C ARG A 859 27.25 35.05 7.94
N PHE A 860 26.27 35.94 8.05
CA PHE A 860 26.48 37.28 8.58
C PHE A 860 26.89 37.26 10.07
N GLN A 861 26.19 36.47 10.89
CA GLN A 861 26.52 36.27 12.32
C GLN A 861 27.87 35.57 12.57
N GLN A 862 28.49 34.98 11.56
CA GLN A 862 29.85 34.40 11.66
C GLN A 862 30.94 35.38 11.21
N LYS A 863 30.55 36.48 10.54
CA LYS A 863 31.45 37.54 10.08
C LYS A 863 31.49 38.74 11.04
N LEU A 864 30.39 38.96 11.75
CA LEU A 864 30.33 39.77 12.98
C LEU A 864 30.91 38.94 14.12
#